data_AF-A0A8J8WG25-F1
#
_entry.id   AF-A0A8J8WG25-F1
#
_cell.length_a   1.000
_cell.length_b   1.000
_cell.length_c   1.000
_cell.angle_alpha   90.00
_cell.angle_beta   90.00
_cell.angle_gamma   90.00
#
_symmetry.space_group_name_H-M   'P 1'
#
loop_
_entity.id
_entity.type
_entity.pdbx_description
1 polymer ?
#
loop_
_entity_poly.entity_id
_entity_poly.type
_entity_poly.pdbx_seq_one_letter_code
_entity_poly.pdbx_strand_id
1 'polypeptide(L)'
;MSVSVQELDNTVRAFYEGKGDVQKQAQQTLTEFKQNPDAWVTVGNILQEATYPQTKYIALQVLDDVIMTRWKVLPRDQCQGIRNFIVNFIIESSGSEEKLHSERTFLNKLNLVLVSILKQEWPHNWPTFINEIVSSCHASLSICENNMAILRLLSEEVFDFSQDQMTSVKARNLKTSMTQEFASIFQLCSEVLSTATQPSLVKATLETLLRFLNWIPLGYIFETPIINTLLTRFLDVPDFRNLTLKCLTEIGGLQIGAPYNYDERLVHMFTETLTTVSNVIPLSLDLKETYARSNSRDQEFVANLALFLSSFFSAHLDLIEKLPNQDFLTHAHFYLIRISQIDDREVFKICLDYWTRLVQELYEEMQQLPITDMNPLVTMGVSGMSNGGAPHPSALANYPLRKHKYETVLSNLRTVMIEKMVRPEEVLIVENEEGEIVREFVKESDTIQLYKTIRECLVYLTHLDVVDTETIMIDKLAKQVDGTEWSWANCNTLCWAIGSISGAMNEDTEKRFLVTVIKDLLGLTEQKRGKDNKAVVASNIMYIVGQYPRFLKAHWKFLKTVVNKLFEFMHETHEGVQDMACDTFIKIANKCRRHFVALQPGENEPFIEEIVRNMRKITMDLSPQQIHTFYEACGYMISAQGQKGLQDRLIENLMALPNSAWDQIIAEANLNAAILQDGNTIKIIGNIMKTNVAACSSIGTYFYSQIGRIYLDMLNMYRAASQLINDAVANDGTIAPKTPKVRGLRTIKKEILKLIDTYVEKSDDVDMVNTNMVPPLLEAVLIDYNRNVPDAREAEVLHVMTTIVHKLHTSMEDKIPAIMDSVFSCTLEMINKDFHEYPEHRVQFFKLLQAINLYCFPALLKLDGTQFKFVIDSCMWASKHDNREVEGTGLTMCFELMNNMAEADAQTSSIFFRQFYLPILQDVFFVLTDSDHKAGFKSQAMLLSRMFEFVETGKIQEPIYSPEQAPAGTSNKQFLQEYVANLLQNAFKNLQEAQIKQFVIGLFAYTNDLNKFKTHLRDFLISLKEFSDDNADLYAEEREQAVRDAQAAERSRAMKVGGLLKPSEMDQEDEL
;
A
#
# COMPACT_ATOMS: atom_id res chain seq x y z
N MET A 1 -36.45 3.19 -33.66
CA MET A 1 -37.86 3.17 -33.24
C MET A 1 -37.98 4.10 -32.06
N SER A 2 -38.84 5.12 -32.11
CA SER A 2 -39.05 6.04 -30.99
C SER A 2 -39.95 5.36 -29.96
N VAL A 3 -39.36 4.84 -28.88
CA VAL A 3 -40.10 4.35 -27.71
C VAL A 3 -40.91 5.51 -27.15
N SER A 4 -42.20 5.32 -26.90
CA SER A 4 -43.03 6.36 -26.27
C SER A 4 -42.61 6.57 -24.81
N VAL A 5 -42.81 7.77 -24.25
CA VAL A 5 -42.43 8.06 -22.85
C VAL A 5 -43.11 7.10 -21.87
N GLN A 6 -44.36 6.71 -22.15
CA GLN A 6 -45.11 5.76 -21.32
C GLN A 6 -44.54 4.34 -21.38
N GLU A 7 -44.09 3.88 -22.55
CA GLU A 7 -43.40 2.58 -22.68
C GLU A 7 -42.06 2.61 -21.96
N LEU A 8 -41.31 3.71 -22.05
CA LEU A 8 -40.05 3.87 -21.34
C LEU A 8 -40.27 3.83 -19.81
N ASP A 9 -41.28 4.53 -19.29
CA ASP A 9 -41.66 4.46 -17.86
C ASP A 9 -41.95 3.01 -17.42
N ASN A 10 -42.66 2.23 -18.23
CA ASN A 10 -42.96 0.83 -17.93
C ASN A 10 -41.69 -0.05 -17.96
N THR A 11 -40.79 0.17 -18.93
CA THR A 11 -39.51 -0.53 -19.00
C THR A 11 -38.62 -0.19 -17.81
N VAL A 12 -38.55 1.08 -17.40
CA VAL A 12 -37.78 1.52 -16.25
C VAL A 12 -38.35 0.94 -14.94
N ARG A 13 -39.67 0.93 -14.77
CA ARG A 13 -40.32 0.24 -13.63
C ARG A 13 -40.01 -1.25 -13.63
N ALA A 14 -40.08 -1.92 -14.79
CA ALA A 14 -39.73 -3.34 -14.92
C ALA A 14 -38.26 -3.62 -14.55
N PHE A 15 -37.35 -2.66 -14.74
CA PHE A 15 -35.95 -2.78 -14.33
C PHE A 15 -35.76 -2.62 -12.81
N TYR A 16 -36.38 -1.61 -12.19
CA TYR A 16 -36.20 -1.32 -10.75
C TYR A 16 -37.07 -2.20 -9.84
N GLU A 17 -38.27 -2.59 -10.29
CA GLU A 17 -39.28 -3.29 -9.48
C GLU A 17 -39.50 -4.75 -9.95
N GLY A 18 -39.05 -5.10 -11.16
CA GLY A 18 -39.16 -6.46 -11.70
C GLY A 18 -38.13 -7.44 -11.12
N LYS A 19 -38.31 -8.73 -11.43
CA LYS A 19 -37.41 -9.82 -11.01
C LYS A 19 -37.16 -10.82 -12.15
N GLY A 20 -36.00 -11.46 -12.15
CA GLY A 20 -35.65 -12.53 -13.10
C GLY A 20 -35.56 -12.03 -14.55
N ASP A 21 -36.17 -12.74 -15.48
CA ASP A 21 -36.06 -12.47 -16.92
C ASP A 21 -36.62 -11.11 -17.34
N VAL A 22 -37.66 -10.62 -16.65
CA VAL A 22 -38.29 -9.31 -16.93
C VAL A 22 -37.31 -8.17 -16.64
N GLN A 23 -36.57 -8.25 -15.54
CA GLN A 23 -35.55 -7.27 -15.18
C GLN A 23 -34.39 -7.29 -16.19
N LYS A 24 -33.97 -8.49 -16.63
CA LYS A 24 -32.88 -8.66 -17.60
C LYS A 24 -33.24 -8.10 -18.99
N GLN A 25 -34.47 -8.35 -19.46
CA GLN A 25 -34.96 -7.78 -20.72
C GLN A 25 -35.10 -6.26 -20.64
N ALA A 26 -35.60 -5.73 -19.52
CA ALA A 26 -35.66 -4.29 -19.29
C ALA A 26 -34.26 -3.66 -19.26
N GLN A 27 -33.28 -4.30 -18.62
CA GLN A 27 -31.89 -3.83 -18.61
C GLN A 27 -31.29 -3.76 -20.03
N GLN A 28 -31.47 -4.79 -20.85
CA GLN A 28 -30.99 -4.79 -22.24
C GLN A 28 -31.61 -3.64 -23.04
N THR A 29 -32.92 -3.45 -22.93
CA THR A 29 -33.65 -2.38 -23.61
C THR A 29 -33.17 -0.98 -23.17
N LEU A 30 -32.90 -0.80 -21.88
CA LEU A 30 -32.37 0.47 -21.35
C LEU A 30 -30.93 0.72 -21.79
N THR A 31 -30.10 -0.32 -21.90
CA THR A 31 -28.73 -0.20 -22.43
C THR A 31 -28.76 0.21 -23.90
N GLU A 32 -29.62 -0.41 -24.71
CA GLU A 32 -29.82 -0.04 -26.13
C GLU A 32 -30.30 1.41 -26.26
N PHE A 33 -31.22 1.85 -25.39
CA PHE A 33 -31.67 3.24 -25.35
C PHE A 33 -30.53 4.20 -25.02
N LYS A 34 -29.69 3.90 -24.02
CA LYS A 34 -28.54 4.74 -23.64
C LYS A 34 -27.47 4.80 -24.72
N GLN A 35 -27.23 3.70 -25.44
CA GLN A 35 -26.25 3.63 -26.53
C GLN A 35 -26.73 4.33 -27.81
N ASN A 36 -28.03 4.63 -27.95
CA ASN A 36 -28.56 5.29 -29.13
C ASN A 36 -28.03 6.74 -29.23
N PRO A 37 -27.29 7.09 -30.30
CA PRO A 37 -26.74 8.42 -30.49
C PRO A 37 -27.78 9.54 -30.50
N ASP A 38 -29.04 9.24 -30.78
CA ASP A 38 -30.13 10.23 -30.88
C ASP A 38 -31.04 10.26 -29.64
N ALA A 39 -30.77 9.43 -28.62
CA ALA A 39 -31.60 9.38 -27.40
C ALA A 39 -31.72 10.74 -26.69
N TRP A 40 -30.66 11.56 -26.73
CA TRP A 40 -30.64 12.89 -26.13
C TRP A 40 -31.71 13.84 -26.70
N VAL A 41 -32.14 13.64 -27.96
CA VAL A 41 -33.18 14.46 -28.61
C VAL A 41 -34.54 14.26 -27.92
N THR A 42 -34.76 13.08 -27.33
CA THR A 42 -36.00 12.73 -26.63
C THR A 42 -36.00 13.13 -25.15
N VAL A 43 -34.85 13.52 -24.59
CA VAL A 43 -34.72 13.88 -23.16
C VAL A 43 -35.67 15.01 -22.78
N GLY A 44 -35.85 16.00 -23.66
CA GLY A 44 -36.76 17.12 -23.39
C GLY A 44 -38.20 16.67 -23.14
N ASN A 45 -38.71 15.77 -23.99
CA ASN A 45 -40.05 15.20 -23.86
C ASN A 45 -40.14 14.28 -22.64
N ILE A 46 -39.10 13.49 -22.36
CA ILE A 46 -39.06 12.59 -21.20
C ILE A 46 -39.13 13.39 -19.88
N LEU A 47 -38.40 14.49 -19.74
CA LEU A 47 -38.44 15.29 -18.50
C LEU A 47 -39.81 15.94 -18.26
N GLN A 48 -40.53 16.30 -19.33
CA GLN A 48 -41.87 16.89 -19.27
C GLN A 48 -42.98 15.85 -19.03
N GLU A 49 -42.96 14.72 -19.76
CA GLU A 49 -44.09 13.78 -19.81
C GLU A 49 -43.93 12.57 -18.87
N ALA A 50 -42.71 12.22 -18.45
CA ALA A 50 -42.50 11.03 -17.63
C ALA A 50 -43.11 11.19 -16.25
N THR A 51 -43.81 10.13 -15.80
CA THR A 51 -44.45 10.07 -14.49
C THR A 51 -43.57 9.39 -13.45
N TYR A 52 -42.62 8.56 -13.90
CA TYR A 52 -41.70 7.84 -13.02
C TYR A 52 -40.36 8.60 -12.86
N PRO A 53 -39.96 8.95 -11.63
CA PRO A 53 -38.73 9.72 -11.41
C PRO A 53 -37.47 9.06 -11.97
N GLN A 54 -37.38 7.72 -11.95
CA GLN A 54 -36.17 7.03 -12.42
C GLN A 54 -35.97 7.16 -13.93
N THR A 55 -37.06 7.30 -14.69
CA THR A 55 -37.00 7.56 -16.12
C THR A 55 -36.38 8.93 -16.39
N LYS A 56 -36.73 9.93 -15.57
CA LYS A 56 -36.13 11.26 -15.66
C LYS A 56 -34.64 11.23 -15.33
N TYR A 57 -34.20 10.44 -14.35
CA TYR A 57 -32.76 10.29 -14.06
C TYR A 57 -31.98 9.63 -15.19
N ILE A 58 -32.54 8.59 -15.82
CA ILE A 58 -31.90 7.95 -16.98
C ILE A 58 -31.77 8.96 -18.14
N ALA A 59 -32.80 9.78 -18.36
CA ALA A 59 -32.75 10.83 -19.37
C ALA A 59 -31.68 11.88 -19.07
N LEU A 60 -31.56 12.32 -17.81
CA LEU A 60 -30.48 13.23 -17.39
C LEU A 60 -29.10 12.60 -17.53
N GLN A 61 -28.95 11.29 -17.27
CA GLN A 61 -27.68 10.58 -17.47
C GLN A 61 -27.30 10.56 -18.96
N VAL A 62 -28.23 10.24 -19.85
CA VAL A 62 -27.99 10.29 -21.31
C VAL A 62 -27.58 11.70 -21.75
N LEU A 63 -28.22 12.73 -21.19
CA LEU A 63 -27.87 14.11 -21.51
C LEU A 63 -26.47 14.49 -21.01
N ASP A 64 -26.13 14.09 -19.78
CA ASP A 64 -24.81 14.30 -19.17
C ASP A 64 -23.70 13.67 -20.02
N ASP A 65 -23.89 12.42 -20.45
CA ASP A 65 -22.97 11.71 -21.34
C ASP A 65 -22.75 12.48 -22.66
N VAL A 66 -23.81 13.05 -23.24
CA VAL A 66 -23.71 13.87 -24.46
C VAL A 66 -22.98 15.19 -24.22
N ILE A 67 -23.21 15.85 -23.08
CA ILE A 67 -22.51 17.07 -22.70
C ILE A 67 -21.01 16.80 -22.52
N MET A 68 -20.64 15.67 -21.95
CA MET A 68 -19.23 15.33 -21.75
C MET A 68 -18.54 14.92 -23.05
N THR A 69 -19.22 14.17 -23.93
CA THR A 69 -18.57 13.51 -25.07
C THR A 69 -18.72 14.24 -26.42
N ARG A 70 -19.85 14.94 -26.63
CA ARG A 70 -20.26 15.46 -27.96
C ARG A 70 -20.52 16.97 -28.00
N TRP A 71 -20.42 17.67 -26.88
CA TRP A 71 -20.79 19.09 -26.79
C TRP A 71 -20.12 20.02 -27.81
N LYS A 72 -18.83 19.80 -28.12
CA LYS A 72 -18.10 20.63 -29.11
C LYS A 72 -18.54 20.42 -30.56
N VAL A 73 -19.19 19.28 -30.85
CA VAL A 73 -19.64 18.92 -32.21
C VAL A 73 -21.08 19.38 -32.44
N LEU A 74 -21.85 19.57 -31.37
CA LEU A 74 -23.22 20.04 -31.47
C LEU A 74 -23.28 21.47 -32.03
N PRO A 75 -24.29 21.78 -32.88
CA PRO A 75 -24.57 23.14 -33.31
C PRO A 75 -24.79 24.07 -32.12
N ARG A 76 -24.27 25.30 -32.20
CA ARG A 76 -24.34 26.27 -31.10
C ARG A 76 -25.76 26.57 -30.62
N ASP A 77 -26.73 26.60 -31.54
CA ASP A 77 -28.13 26.80 -31.19
C ASP A 77 -28.70 25.67 -30.33
N GLN A 78 -28.26 24.42 -30.57
CA GLN A 78 -28.65 23.27 -29.76
C GLN A 78 -28.01 23.29 -28.38
N CYS A 79 -26.72 23.66 -28.28
CA CYS A 79 -26.04 23.87 -27.00
C CYS A 79 -26.77 24.92 -26.14
N GLN A 80 -27.13 26.06 -26.74
CA GLN A 80 -27.90 27.12 -26.07
C GLN A 80 -29.31 26.64 -25.69
N GLY A 81 -29.97 25.88 -26.56
CA GLY A 81 -31.27 25.27 -26.28
C GLY A 81 -31.23 24.34 -25.06
N ILE A 82 -30.27 23.41 -25.01
CA ILE A 82 -30.09 22.47 -23.88
C ILE A 82 -29.80 23.24 -22.59
N ARG A 83 -28.90 24.22 -22.65
CA ARG A 83 -28.57 25.10 -21.51
C ARG A 83 -29.84 25.77 -20.96
N ASN A 84 -30.58 26.48 -21.80
CA ASN A 84 -31.77 27.22 -21.38
C ASN A 84 -32.86 26.27 -20.85
N PHE A 85 -32.99 25.10 -21.46
CA PHE A 85 -33.93 24.07 -21.04
C PHE A 85 -33.64 23.58 -19.62
N ILE A 86 -32.39 23.20 -19.31
CA ILE A 86 -32.00 22.75 -17.97
C ILE A 86 -32.15 23.87 -16.93
N VAL A 87 -31.76 25.11 -17.25
CA VAL A 87 -31.93 26.26 -16.36
C VAL A 87 -33.41 26.50 -16.02
N ASN A 88 -34.29 26.45 -17.02
CA ASN A 88 -35.73 26.65 -16.80
C ASN A 88 -36.33 25.55 -15.90
N PHE A 89 -35.93 24.29 -16.09
CA PHE A 89 -36.35 23.18 -15.23
C PHE A 89 -35.87 23.37 -13.78
N ILE A 90 -34.63 23.81 -13.59
CA ILE A 90 -34.09 24.12 -12.27
C ILE A 90 -34.92 25.23 -11.59
N ILE A 91 -35.25 26.31 -12.31
CA ILE A 91 -36.06 27.41 -11.79
C ILE A 91 -37.48 26.92 -11.42
N GLU A 92 -38.09 26.07 -12.26
CA GLU A 92 -39.44 25.53 -11.99
C GLU A 92 -39.48 24.63 -10.75
N SER A 93 -38.49 23.75 -10.58
CA SER A 93 -38.38 22.83 -9.44
C SER A 93 -37.89 23.53 -8.15
N SER A 94 -37.22 24.69 -8.26
CA SER A 94 -36.75 25.48 -7.09
C SER A 94 -37.60 26.72 -6.80
N GLY A 95 -38.66 26.99 -7.57
CA GLY A 95 -39.47 28.21 -7.46
C GLY A 95 -40.32 28.34 -6.19
N SER A 96 -40.46 27.27 -5.41
CA SER A 96 -41.19 27.25 -4.13
C SER A 96 -40.55 26.29 -3.14
N GLU A 97 -40.69 26.55 -1.84
CA GLU A 97 -40.16 25.69 -0.76
C GLU A 97 -40.73 24.26 -0.80
N GLU A 98 -42.02 24.11 -1.08
CA GLU A 98 -42.68 22.78 -1.18
C GLU A 98 -42.04 21.90 -2.26
N LYS A 99 -41.89 22.43 -3.48
CA LYS A 99 -41.24 21.71 -4.60
C LYS A 99 -39.78 21.40 -4.32
N LEU A 100 -39.04 22.35 -3.74
CA LEU A 100 -37.63 22.19 -3.41
C LEU A 100 -37.42 20.99 -2.47
N HIS A 101 -38.32 20.80 -1.50
CA HIS A 101 -38.28 19.64 -0.61
C HIS A 101 -38.78 18.35 -1.27
N SER A 102 -39.88 18.37 -2.01
CA SER A 102 -40.44 17.16 -2.62
C SER A 102 -39.59 16.59 -3.76
N GLU A 103 -38.89 17.45 -4.51
CA GLU A 103 -38.11 17.08 -5.70
C GLU A 103 -36.59 17.16 -5.48
N ARG A 104 -36.11 17.26 -4.23
CA ARG A 104 -34.70 17.51 -3.90
C ARG A 104 -33.71 16.62 -4.64
N THR A 105 -33.98 15.32 -4.72
CA THR A 105 -33.10 14.36 -5.41
C THR A 105 -33.05 14.62 -6.92
N PHE A 106 -34.19 14.98 -7.52
CA PHE A 106 -34.28 15.34 -8.94
C PHE A 106 -33.54 16.64 -9.24
N LEU A 107 -33.74 17.64 -8.39
CA LEU A 107 -33.06 18.93 -8.45
C LEU A 107 -31.54 18.79 -8.33
N ASN A 108 -31.04 17.94 -7.43
CA ASN A 108 -29.61 17.65 -7.30
C ASN A 108 -29.03 17.08 -8.61
N LYS A 109 -29.73 16.18 -9.31
CA LYS A 109 -29.23 15.63 -10.58
C LYS A 109 -29.27 16.66 -11.69
N LEU A 110 -30.28 17.54 -11.73
CA LEU A 110 -30.31 18.69 -12.65
C LEU A 110 -29.13 19.63 -12.40
N ASN A 111 -28.81 19.92 -11.13
CA ASN A 111 -27.67 20.76 -10.77
C ASN A 111 -26.34 20.16 -11.25
N LEU A 112 -26.16 18.84 -11.13
CA LEU A 112 -24.97 18.16 -11.67
C LEU A 112 -24.87 18.30 -13.20
N VAL A 113 -25.98 18.11 -13.93
CA VAL A 113 -26.01 18.31 -15.39
C VAL A 113 -25.70 19.77 -15.76
N LEU A 114 -26.19 20.74 -14.97
CA LEU A 114 -25.83 22.15 -15.17
C LEU A 114 -24.32 22.36 -14.97
N VAL A 115 -23.72 21.79 -13.94
CA VAL A 115 -22.27 21.87 -13.70
C VAL A 115 -21.48 21.22 -14.85
N SER A 116 -21.97 20.11 -15.40
CA SER A 116 -21.43 19.49 -16.61
C SER A 116 -21.43 20.43 -17.81
N ILE A 117 -22.50 21.22 -18.01
CA ILE A 117 -22.56 22.26 -19.04
C ILE A 117 -21.55 23.37 -18.75
N LEU A 118 -21.44 23.81 -17.49
CA LEU A 118 -20.49 24.85 -17.07
C LEU A 118 -19.05 24.44 -17.35
N LYS A 119 -18.67 23.17 -17.14
CA LYS A 119 -17.34 22.62 -17.48
C LYS A 119 -16.97 22.77 -18.97
N GLN A 120 -17.96 22.95 -19.86
CA GLN A 120 -17.75 23.12 -21.30
C GLN A 120 -17.92 24.57 -21.78
N GLU A 121 -18.86 25.32 -21.21
CA GLU A 121 -19.24 26.65 -21.69
C GLU A 121 -18.64 27.80 -20.87
N TRP A 122 -18.52 27.66 -19.55
CA TRP A 122 -17.97 28.69 -18.68
C TRP A 122 -16.43 28.57 -18.62
N PRO A 123 -15.67 29.67 -18.66
CA PRO A 123 -16.09 31.09 -18.65
C PRO A 123 -16.34 31.70 -20.04
N HIS A 124 -15.87 31.06 -21.12
CA HIS A 124 -15.72 31.73 -22.42
C HIS A 124 -17.04 32.04 -23.13
N ASN A 125 -18.01 31.13 -23.10
CA ASN A 125 -19.28 31.25 -23.79
C ASN A 125 -20.46 31.61 -22.86
N TRP A 126 -20.20 31.68 -21.55
CA TRP A 126 -21.18 32.09 -20.55
C TRP A 126 -20.58 33.00 -19.46
N PRO A 127 -20.01 34.16 -19.81
CA PRO A 127 -19.37 35.07 -18.85
C PRO A 127 -20.35 35.71 -17.86
N THR A 128 -21.66 35.69 -18.15
CA THR A 128 -22.69 36.30 -17.29
C THR A 128 -23.24 35.36 -16.23
N PHE A 129 -22.80 34.10 -16.18
CA PHE A 129 -23.38 33.07 -15.31
C PHE A 129 -23.43 33.47 -13.83
N ILE A 130 -22.30 33.92 -13.26
CA ILE A 130 -22.25 34.30 -11.84
C ILE A 130 -23.16 35.49 -11.56
N ASN A 131 -23.21 36.48 -12.46
CA ASN A 131 -24.10 37.64 -12.33
C ASN A 131 -25.58 37.24 -12.39
N GLU A 132 -25.94 36.28 -13.26
CA GLU A 132 -27.29 35.71 -13.36
C GLU A 132 -27.67 34.96 -12.08
N ILE A 133 -26.77 34.14 -11.53
CA ILE A 133 -26.98 33.43 -10.26
C ILE A 133 -27.22 34.42 -9.12
N VAL A 134 -26.32 35.40 -8.93
CA VAL A 134 -26.44 36.41 -7.87
C VAL A 134 -27.77 37.18 -7.99
N SER A 135 -28.14 37.61 -9.20
CA SER A 135 -29.40 38.31 -9.44
C SER A 135 -30.63 37.45 -9.09
N SER A 136 -30.60 36.16 -9.44
CA SER A 136 -31.71 35.24 -9.16
C SER A 136 -31.85 34.87 -7.68
N CYS A 137 -30.76 34.91 -6.90
CA CYS A 137 -30.81 34.73 -5.44
C CYS A 137 -31.65 35.81 -4.74
N HIS A 138 -31.66 37.04 -5.26
CA HIS A 138 -32.49 38.13 -4.72
C HIS A 138 -33.98 38.00 -5.08
N ALA A 139 -34.34 37.10 -5.99
CA ALA A 139 -35.73 36.93 -6.44
C ALA A 139 -36.56 36.00 -5.55
N SER A 140 -35.96 34.93 -5.01
CA SER A 140 -36.63 33.98 -4.12
C SER A 140 -35.62 33.28 -3.20
N LEU A 141 -36.00 33.08 -1.94
CA LEU A 141 -35.18 32.36 -0.95
C LEU A 141 -34.97 30.89 -1.34
N SER A 142 -35.97 30.24 -1.94
CA SER A 142 -35.85 28.84 -2.40
C SER A 142 -34.90 28.70 -3.60
N ILE A 143 -34.91 29.67 -4.51
CA ILE A 143 -33.94 29.73 -5.62
C ILE A 143 -32.55 30.01 -5.07
N CYS A 144 -32.43 30.93 -4.09
CA CYS A 144 -31.16 31.20 -3.41
C CYS A 144 -30.59 29.94 -2.76
N GLU A 145 -31.40 29.13 -2.08
CA GLU A 145 -30.97 27.87 -1.47
C GLU A 145 -30.40 26.90 -2.51
N ASN A 146 -31.09 26.73 -3.65
CA ASN A 146 -30.59 25.85 -4.71
C ASN A 146 -29.34 26.41 -5.41
N ASN A 147 -29.26 27.72 -5.59
CA ASN A 147 -28.09 28.37 -6.18
C ASN A 147 -26.84 28.19 -5.31
N MET A 148 -26.98 28.21 -3.99
CA MET A 148 -25.88 27.83 -3.08
C MET A 148 -25.42 26.39 -3.34
N ALA A 149 -26.35 25.45 -3.49
CA ALA A 149 -26.01 24.06 -3.83
C ALA A 149 -25.30 23.93 -5.20
N ILE A 150 -25.73 24.68 -6.23
CA ILE A 150 -25.06 24.71 -7.55
C ILE A 150 -23.63 25.24 -7.42
N LEU A 151 -23.46 26.35 -6.72
CA LEU A 151 -22.16 26.99 -6.48
C LEU A 151 -21.21 26.05 -5.72
N ARG A 152 -21.72 25.29 -4.75
CA ARG A 152 -20.97 24.26 -4.05
C ARG A 152 -20.49 23.16 -5.00
N LEU A 153 -21.39 22.57 -5.79
CA LEU A 153 -21.06 21.50 -6.75
C LEU A 153 -20.05 21.97 -7.80
N LEU A 154 -20.17 23.21 -8.29
CA LEU A 154 -19.21 23.80 -9.20
C LEU A 154 -17.81 23.92 -8.56
N SER A 155 -17.74 24.29 -7.28
CA SER A 155 -16.47 24.35 -6.54
C SER A 155 -15.81 22.98 -6.46
N GLU A 156 -16.58 21.95 -6.08
CA GLU A 156 -16.08 20.57 -5.92
C GLU A 156 -15.52 20.05 -7.26
N GLU A 157 -16.23 20.24 -8.37
CA GLU A 157 -15.80 19.80 -9.71
C GLU A 157 -14.55 20.54 -10.24
N VAL A 158 -14.40 21.84 -9.94
CA VAL A 158 -13.27 22.64 -10.44
C VAL A 158 -12.02 22.45 -9.59
N PHE A 159 -12.16 22.32 -8.27
CA PHE A 159 -11.02 22.33 -7.35
C PHE A 159 -10.66 20.96 -6.77
N ASP A 160 -11.62 20.06 -6.57
CA ASP A 160 -11.36 18.76 -5.92
C ASP A 160 -11.10 17.64 -6.97
N PHE A 161 -11.76 17.66 -8.14
CA PHE A 161 -11.68 16.59 -9.16
C PHE A 161 -10.85 16.92 -10.42
N SER A 162 -10.21 18.09 -10.48
CA SER A 162 -9.59 18.58 -11.73
C SER A 162 -8.28 17.89 -12.14
N GLN A 163 -7.61 17.17 -11.23
CA GLN A 163 -6.33 16.51 -11.52
C GLN A 163 -6.48 15.29 -12.45
N ASP A 164 -7.59 14.56 -12.38
CA ASP A 164 -7.76 13.28 -13.09
C ASP A 164 -8.65 13.36 -14.35
N GLN A 165 -9.52 14.37 -14.45
CA GLN A 165 -10.55 14.46 -15.51
C GLN A 165 -10.28 15.54 -16.57
N MET A 166 -9.27 16.38 -16.37
CA MET A 166 -9.05 17.57 -17.20
C MET A 166 -7.58 17.74 -17.55
N THR A 167 -7.31 18.30 -18.73
CA THR A 167 -5.94 18.70 -19.07
C THR A 167 -5.45 19.79 -18.13
N SER A 168 -4.16 19.77 -17.81
CA SER A 168 -3.50 20.73 -16.90
C SER A 168 -3.80 22.20 -17.26
N VAL A 169 -3.83 22.51 -18.55
CA VAL A 169 -4.16 23.86 -19.07
C VAL A 169 -5.62 24.24 -18.81
N LYS A 170 -6.57 23.30 -18.98
CA LYS A 170 -8.00 23.58 -18.79
C LYS A 170 -8.33 23.82 -17.32
N ALA A 171 -7.79 23.01 -16.41
CA ALA A 171 -7.95 23.17 -14.97
C ALA A 171 -7.45 24.55 -14.49
N ARG A 172 -6.26 24.97 -14.94
CA ARG A 172 -5.67 26.27 -14.60
C ARG A 172 -6.55 27.45 -15.04
N ASN A 173 -7.14 27.37 -16.23
CA ASN A 173 -7.98 28.45 -16.79
C ASN A 173 -9.30 28.60 -16.00
N LEU A 174 -9.95 27.49 -15.63
CA LEU A 174 -11.17 27.53 -14.81
C LEU A 174 -10.90 28.11 -13.42
N LYS A 175 -9.82 27.67 -12.77
CA LYS A 175 -9.38 28.20 -11.47
C LYS A 175 -9.16 29.71 -11.51
N THR A 176 -8.44 30.20 -12.52
CA THR A 176 -8.16 31.64 -12.69
C THR A 176 -9.43 32.45 -12.87
N SER A 177 -10.38 31.94 -13.65
CA SER A 177 -11.62 32.64 -13.97
C SER A 177 -12.57 32.68 -12.76
N MET A 178 -12.61 31.62 -11.95
CA MET A 178 -13.45 31.60 -10.74
C MET A 178 -12.96 32.61 -9.71
N THR A 179 -11.64 32.74 -9.56
CA THR A 179 -11.03 33.73 -8.66
C THR A 179 -11.37 35.17 -9.08
N GLN A 180 -11.50 35.46 -10.37
CA GLN A 180 -11.84 36.80 -10.87
C GLN A 180 -13.28 37.20 -10.53
N GLU A 181 -14.23 36.26 -10.56
CA GLU A 181 -15.65 36.52 -10.31
C GLU A 181 -16.08 36.24 -8.85
N PHE A 182 -15.16 35.76 -8.00
CA PHE A 182 -15.48 35.33 -6.63
C PHE A 182 -16.02 36.45 -5.73
N ALA A 183 -15.64 37.71 -5.97
CA ALA A 183 -16.06 38.85 -5.15
C ALA A 183 -17.60 38.92 -4.98
N SER A 184 -18.34 38.72 -6.07
CA SER A 184 -19.81 38.75 -6.07
C SER A 184 -20.41 37.57 -5.32
N ILE A 185 -19.79 36.39 -5.43
CA ILE A 185 -20.21 35.17 -4.72
C ILE A 185 -20.03 35.36 -3.21
N PHE A 186 -18.88 35.90 -2.79
CA PHE A 186 -18.60 36.15 -1.38
C PHE A 186 -19.58 37.17 -0.77
N GLN A 187 -19.86 38.26 -1.48
CA GLN A 187 -20.83 39.27 -1.03
C GLN A 187 -22.21 38.64 -0.80
N LEU A 188 -22.67 37.80 -1.73
CA LEU A 188 -23.92 37.07 -1.58
C LEU A 188 -23.91 36.16 -0.35
N CYS A 189 -22.85 35.36 -0.15
CA CYS A 189 -22.73 34.51 1.05
C CYS A 189 -22.75 35.35 2.34
N SER A 190 -22.04 36.47 2.38
CA SER A 190 -21.99 37.37 3.53
C SER A 190 -23.35 38.01 3.84
N GLU A 191 -24.08 38.44 2.81
CA GLU A 191 -25.42 39.01 2.94
C GLU A 191 -26.41 37.98 3.50
N VAL A 192 -26.43 36.78 2.92
CA VAL A 192 -27.31 35.68 3.36
C VAL A 192 -26.98 35.28 4.80
N LEU A 193 -25.70 35.11 5.16
CA LEU A 193 -25.30 34.78 6.53
C LEU A 193 -25.58 35.91 7.54
N SER A 194 -25.71 37.16 7.09
CA SER A 194 -26.05 38.29 7.96
C SER A 194 -27.56 38.43 8.16
N THR A 195 -28.38 38.08 7.17
CA THR A 195 -29.81 38.42 7.14
C THR A 195 -30.75 37.22 7.24
N ALA A 196 -30.32 36.02 6.80
CA ALA A 196 -31.20 34.86 6.74
C ALA A 196 -31.60 34.35 8.13
N THR A 197 -32.86 33.91 8.22
CA THR A 197 -33.45 33.26 9.39
C THR A 197 -33.91 31.82 9.10
N GLN A 198 -34.03 31.44 7.81
CA GLN A 198 -34.44 30.10 7.41
C GLN A 198 -33.28 29.10 7.59
N PRO A 199 -33.43 28.04 8.40
CA PRO A 199 -32.33 27.13 8.72
C PRO A 199 -31.75 26.40 7.50
N SER A 200 -32.58 26.02 6.52
CA SER A 200 -32.15 25.31 5.31
C SER A 200 -31.21 26.18 4.45
N LEU A 201 -31.57 27.44 4.23
CA LEU A 201 -30.77 28.41 3.49
C LEU A 201 -29.45 28.74 4.21
N VAL A 202 -29.48 28.94 5.54
CA VAL A 202 -28.26 29.16 6.32
C VAL A 202 -27.33 27.96 6.21
N LYS A 203 -27.86 26.74 6.34
CA LYS A 203 -27.08 25.51 6.20
C LYS A 203 -26.47 25.37 4.80
N ALA A 204 -27.26 25.56 3.75
CA ALA A 204 -26.78 25.50 2.37
C ALA A 204 -25.67 26.54 2.10
N THR A 205 -25.82 27.75 2.65
CA THR A 205 -24.83 28.83 2.50
C THR A 205 -23.54 28.53 3.26
N LEU A 206 -23.63 27.99 4.48
CA LEU A 206 -22.46 27.56 5.25
C LEU A 206 -21.73 26.37 4.58
N GLU A 207 -22.46 25.40 4.03
CA GLU A 207 -21.87 24.28 3.26
C GLU A 207 -21.17 24.78 1.99
N THR A 208 -21.70 25.82 1.37
CA THR A 208 -21.12 26.47 0.19
C THR A 208 -19.87 27.26 0.57
N LEU A 209 -19.94 28.06 1.64
CA LEU A 209 -18.79 28.77 2.18
C LEU A 209 -17.65 27.80 2.51
N LEU A 210 -17.95 26.67 3.16
CA LEU A 210 -16.94 25.66 3.50
C LEU A 210 -16.10 25.22 2.29
N ARG A 211 -16.73 24.96 1.14
CA ARG A 211 -16.01 24.56 -0.10
C ARG A 211 -15.20 25.68 -0.72
N PHE A 212 -15.51 26.93 -0.41
CA PHE A 212 -14.78 28.08 -0.90
C PHE A 212 -13.57 28.44 -0.05
N LEU A 213 -13.58 28.17 1.26
CA LEU A 213 -12.51 28.56 2.18
C LEU A 213 -11.11 28.10 1.74
N ASN A 214 -11.01 26.97 1.03
CA ASN A 214 -9.74 26.35 0.63
C ASN A 214 -8.97 27.13 -0.45
N TRP A 215 -9.61 28.01 -1.21
CA TRP A 215 -8.99 28.66 -2.37
C TRP A 215 -9.24 30.16 -2.49
N ILE A 216 -10.09 30.74 -1.63
CA ILE A 216 -10.46 32.15 -1.73
C ILE A 216 -9.34 33.06 -1.24
N PRO A 217 -9.23 34.30 -1.76
CA PRO A 217 -8.24 35.25 -1.29
C PRO A 217 -8.41 35.55 0.21
N LEU A 218 -7.30 35.49 0.95
CA LEU A 218 -7.28 35.61 2.42
C LEU A 218 -7.94 36.90 2.95
N GLY A 219 -7.89 37.99 2.18
CA GLY A 219 -8.53 39.26 2.56
C GLY A 219 -10.04 39.13 2.82
N TYR A 220 -10.75 38.31 2.04
CA TYR A 220 -12.19 38.07 2.27
C TYR A 220 -12.47 37.39 3.61
N ILE A 221 -11.53 36.59 4.13
CA ILE A 221 -11.68 35.88 5.40
C ILE A 221 -11.31 36.78 6.58
N PHE A 222 -10.16 37.45 6.51
CA PHE A 222 -9.57 38.13 7.68
C PHE A 222 -9.86 39.64 7.74
N GLU A 223 -10.21 40.28 6.63
CA GLU A 223 -10.52 41.71 6.57
C GLU A 223 -12.03 42.00 6.63
N THR A 224 -12.87 40.96 6.64
CA THR A 224 -14.33 41.06 6.72
C THR A 224 -14.85 40.55 8.07
N PRO A 225 -16.09 40.85 8.48
CA PRO A 225 -16.64 40.39 9.76
C PRO A 225 -17.11 38.92 9.74
N ILE A 226 -16.73 38.13 8.73
CA ILE A 226 -17.22 36.75 8.56
C ILE A 226 -16.86 35.86 9.76
N ILE A 227 -15.63 35.95 10.27
CA ILE A 227 -15.19 35.19 11.46
C ILE A 227 -16.07 35.53 12.66
N ASN A 228 -16.29 36.82 12.92
CA ASN A 228 -17.15 37.27 14.03
C ASN A 228 -18.60 36.81 13.86
N THR A 229 -19.10 36.77 12.62
CA THR A 229 -20.46 36.30 12.32
C THR A 229 -20.58 34.80 12.60
N LEU A 230 -19.59 33.99 12.20
CA LEU A 230 -19.53 32.56 12.48
C LEU A 230 -19.53 32.28 13.99
N LEU A 231 -18.65 32.97 14.74
CA LEU A 231 -18.52 32.82 16.19
C LEU A 231 -19.80 33.19 16.94
N THR A 232 -20.38 34.37 16.64
CA THR A 232 -21.45 34.94 17.46
C THR A 232 -22.86 34.47 17.08
N ARG A 233 -23.14 34.20 15.79
CA ARG A 233 -24.49 33.81 15.35
C ARG A 233 -24.70 32.30 15.30
N PHE A 234 -23.66 31.52 14.99
CA PHE A 234 -23.86 30.14 14.54
C PHE A 234 -23.15 29.09 15.40
N LEU A 235 -22.02 29.41 16.05
CA LEU A 235 -21.26 28.43 16.83
C LEU A 235 -22.02 27.91 18.07
N ASP A 236 -22.70 28.79 18.79
CA ASP A 236 -23.46 28.40 20.00
C ASP A 236 -24.77 27.67 19.65
N VAL A 237 -25.32 27.88 18.44
CA VAL A 237 -26.59 27.30 18.00
C VAL A 237 -26.40 25.83 17.56
N PRO A 238 -27.05 24.84 18.22
CA PRO A 238 -26.80 23.42 17.96
C PRO A 238 -27.01 22.95 16.51
N ASP A 239 -27.92 23.57 15.77
CA ASP A 239 -28.22 23.19 14.38
C ASP A 239 -27.13 23.61 13.38
N PHE A 240 -26.35 24.63 13.72
CA PHE A 240 -25.29 25.19 12.85
C PHE A 240 -23.88 24.95 13.39
N ARG A 241 -23.75 24.57 14.67
CA ARG A 241 -22.48 24.40 15.40
C ARG A 241 -21.46 23.55 14.65
N ASN A 242 -21.82 22.34 14.22
CA ASN A 242 -20.88 21.42 13.54
C ASN A 242 -20.33 22.01 12.24
N LEU A 243 -21.21 22.59 11.43
CA LEU A 243 -20.84 23.16 10.14
C LEU A 243 -20.03 24.45 10.30
N THR A 244 -20.38 25.26 11.31
CA THR A 244 -19.63 26.47 11.68
C THR A 244 -18.23 26.10 12.14
N LEU A 245 -18.11 25.08 13.00
CA LEU A 245 -16.80 24.61 13.47
C LEU A 245 -15.96 24.07 12.31
N LYS A 246 -16.53 23.33 11.36
CA LYS A 246 -15.84 22.93 10.11
C LYS A 246 -15.31 24.13 9.33
N CYS A 247 -16.11 25.20 9.19
CA CYS A 247 -15.63 26.44 8.55
C CYS A 247 -14.46 27.07 9.32
N LEU A 248 -14.53 27.13 10.66
CA LEU A 248 -13.46 27.64 11.50
C LEU A 248 -12.20 26.75 11.43
N THR A 249 -12.35 25.44 11.26
CA THR A 249 -11.26 24.49 11.04
C THR A 249 -10.52 24.76 9.74
N GLU A 250 -11.25 24.96 8.64
CA GLU A 250 -10.61 25.30 7.36
C GLU A 250 -9.88 26.64 7.46
N ILE A 251 -10.52 27.67 8.06
CA ILE A 251 -9.88 28.98 8.28
C ILE A 251 -8.62 28.86 9.14
N GLY A 252 -8.69 28.08 10.22
CA GLY A 252 -7.59 27.85 11.14
C GLY A 252 -6.44 27.02 10.57
N GLY A 253 -6.69 26.25 9.50
CA GLY A 253 -5.66 25.47 8.80
C GLY A 253 -4.95 26.22 7.66
N LEU A 254 -5.41 27.43 7.31
CA LEU A 254 -4.84 28.19 6.19
C LEU A 254 -3.39 28.64 6.47
N GLN A 255 -2.48 28.30 5.56
CA GLN A 255 -1.10 28.76 5.63
C GLN A 255 -0.99 30.24 5.20
N ILE A 256 -0.64 31.12 6.14
CA ILE A 256 -0.49 32.56 5.89
C ILE A 256 0.96 32.85 5.44
N GLY A 257 1.13 33.21 4.16
CA GLY A 257 2.43 33.54 3.59
C GLY A 257 2.97 34.93 3.99
N ALA A 258 4.26 35.16 3.68
CA ALA A 258 5.07 36.29 4.18
C ALA A 258 4.69 37.74 3.80
N PRO A 259 3.69 38.09 2.95
CA PRO A 259 3.23 39.48 2.88
C PRO A 259 2.02 39.82 3.78
N TYR A 260 1.35 38.85 4.40
CA TYR A 260 0.16 39.07 5.23
C TYR A 260 0.44 38.81 6.71
N ASN A 261 -0.13 39.63 7.60
CA ASN A 261 -0.12 39.40 9.04
C ASN A 261 -1.55 39.48 9.57
N TYR A 262 -2.14 38.31 9.88
CA TYR A 262 -3.47 38.19 10.46
C TYR A 262 -3.44 37.51 11.84
N ASP A 263 -2.29 37.53 12.51
CA ASP A 263 -2.06 36.82 13.78
C ASP A 263 -3.10 37.21 14.84
N GLU A 264 -3.41 38.50 14.96
CA GLU A 264 -4.40 39.01 15.92
C GLU A 264 -5.81 38.44 15.65
N ARG A 265 -6.19 38.31 14.37
CA ARG A 265 -7.49 37.75 13.98
C ARG A 265 -7.56 36.24 14.27
N LEU A 266 -6.47 35.51 14.02
CA LEU A 266 -6.36 34.10 14.34
C LEU A 266 -6.41 33.84 15.84
N VAL A 267 -5.68 34.63 16.64
CA VAL A 267 -5.70 34.54 18.10
C VAL A 267 -7.09 34.84 18.64
N HIS A 268 -7.76 35.89 18.15
CA HIS A 268 -9.14 36.20 18.52
C HIS A 268 -10.09 35.05 18.16
N MET A 269 -10.00 34.50 16.95
CA MET A 269 -10.82 33.37 16.51
C MET A 269 -10.63 32.15 17.42
N PHE A 270 -9.38 31.79 17.73
CA PHE A 270 -9.06 30.63 18.56
C PHE A 270 -9.56 30.80 19.99
N THR A 271 -9.28 31.96 20.61
CA THR A 271 -9.64 32.22 22.00
C THR A 271 -11.16 32.29 22.22
N GLU A 272 -11.91 32.92 21.31
CA GLU A 272 -13.37 32.96 21.37
C GLU A 272 -14.01 31.59 21.07
N THR A 273 -13.46 30.83 20.12
CA THR A 273 -13.90 29.45 19.85
C THR A 273 -13.71 28.59 21.10
N LEU A 274 -12.54 28.62 21.72
CA LEU A 274 -12.25 27.81 22.92
C LEU A 274 -13.12 28.24 24.12
N THR A 275 -13.40 29.53 24.26
CA THR A 275 -14.31 30.05 25.30
C THR A 275 -15.74 29.57 25.08
N THR A 276 -16.21 29.55 23.82
CA THR A 276 -17.54 29.01 23.49
C THR A 276 -17.59 27.51 23.75
N VAL A 277 -16.54 26.77 23.35
CA VAL A 277 -16.41 25.33 23.59
C VAL A 277 -16.39 25.02 25.09
N SER A 278 -15.74 25.83 25.92
CA SER A 278 -15.69 25.57 27.37
C SER A 278 -17.03 25.77 28.08
N ASN A 279 -17.89 26.64 27.55
CA ASN A 279 -19.27 26.77 28.00
C ASN A 279 -20.12 25.55 27.61
N VAL A 280 -19.83 24.91 26.47
CA VAL A 280 -20.56 23.74 25.97
C VAL A 280 -20.06 22.43 26.59
N ILE A 281 -18.74 22.27 26.70
CA ILE A 281 -18.05 21.07 27.22
C ILE A 281 -17.12 21.50 28.35
N PRO A 282 -17.53 21.37 29.63
CA PRO A 282 -16.64 21.61 30.76
C PRO A 282 -15.47 20.63 30.76
N LEU A 283 -14.25 21.09 31.06
CA LEU A 283 -13.06 20.21 31.13
C LEU A 283 -13.17 19.08 32.17
N SER A 284 -13.99 19.26 33.20
CA SER A 284 -14.26 18.23 34.21
C SER A 284 -15.14 17.08 33.69
N LEU A 285 -15.82 17.25 32.55
CA LEU A 285 -16.70 16.24 31.97
C LEU A 285 -15.91 15.03 31.49
N ASP A 286 -16.32 13.83 31.87
CA ASP A 286 -15.76 12.58 31.34
C ASP A 286 -16.24 12.37 29.90
N LEU A 287 -15.42 12.80 28.95
CA LEU A 287 -15.70 12.69 27.52
C LEU A 287 -15.72 11.24 27.05
N LYS A 288 -14.94 10.34 27.67
CA LYS A 288 -14.88 8.92 27.27
C LYS A 288 -16.23 8.25 27.50
N GLU A 289 -16.78 8.35 28.70
CA GLU A 289 -18.09 7.76 29.00
C GLU A 289 -19.24 8.50 28.32
N THR A 290 -19.17 9.84 28.23
CA THR A 290 -20.26 10.65 27.66
C THR A 290 -20.39 10.44 26.16
N TYR A 291 -19.28 10.35 25.43
CA TYR A 291 -19.28 10.16 23.96
C TYR A 291 -20.00 8.86 23.55
N ALA A 292 -19.76 7.77 24.28
CA ALA A 292 -20.39 6.47 24.03
C ALA A 292 -21.92 6.48 24.15
N ARG A 293 -22.48 7.41 24.94
CA ARG A 293 -23.94 7.57 25.15
C ARG A 293 -24.55 8.73 24.36
N SER A 294 -23.73 9.47 23.62
CA SER A 294 -24.15 10.67 22.89
C SER A 294 -24.79 10.32 21.54
N ASN A 295 -25.60 11.23 21.00
CA ASN A 295 -26.14 11.09 19.65
C ASN A 295 -25.06 11.40 18.58
N SER A 296 -25.34 11.06 17.32
CA SER A 296 -24.40 11.25 16.21
C SER A 296 -23.96 12.70 16.01
N ARG A 297 -24.82 13.69 16.28
CA ARG A 297 -24.49 15.11 16.12
C ARG A 297 -23.47 15.57 17.16
N ASP A 298 -23.61 15.12 18.40
CA ASP A 298 -22.69 15.47 19.49
C ASP A 298 -21.36 14.71 19.35
N GLN A 299 -21.39 13.46 18.86
CA GLN A 299 -20.17 12.74 18.47
C GLN A 299 -19.43 13.47 17.34
N GLU A 300 -20.15 13.89 16.30
CA GLU A 300 -19.59 14.70 15.21
C GLU A 300 -19.03 16.04 15.72
N PHE A 301 -19.66 16.66 16.73
CA PHE A 301 -19.14 17.89 17.33
C PHE A 301 -17.77 17.69 17.98
N VAL A 302 -17.60 16.61 18.75
CA VAL A 302 -16.31 16.26 19.38
C VAL A 302 -15.25 15.94 18.33
N ALA A 303 -15.60 15.21 17.27
CA ALA A 303 -14.69 14.95 16.15
C ALA A 303 -14.28 16.25 15.43
N ASN A 304 -15.23 17.16 15.16
CA ASN A 304 -14.93 18.46 14.56
C ASN A 304 -14.06 19.34 15.48
N LEU A 305 -14.21 19.23 16.80
CA LEU A 305 -13.35 19.92 17.76
C LEU A 305 -11.92 19.37 17.73
N ALA A 306 -11.76 18.05 17.63
CA ALA A 306 -10.46 17.42 17.45
C ALA A 306 -9.76 17.97 16.19
N LEU A 307 -10.48 17.99 15.05
CA LEU A 307 -10.00 18.54 13.78
C LEU A 307 -9.66 20.03 13.87
N PHE A 308 -10.50 20.83 14.54
CA PHE A 308 -10.25 22.26 14.73
C PHE A 308 -8.93 22.50 15.48
N LEU A 309 -8.77 21.85 16.64
CA LEU A 309 -7.59 22.01 17.48
C LEU A 309 -6.33 21.49 16.79
N SER A 310 -6.40 20.31 16.17
CA SER A 310 -5.25 19.73 15.46
C SER A 310 -4.84 20.56 14.25
N SER A 311 -5.80 21.02 13.44
CA SER A 311 -5.55 21.84 12.25
C SER A 311 -4.98 23.22 12.62
N PHE A 312 -5.58 23.89 13.61
CA PHE A 312 -5.12 25.20 14.06
C PHE A 312 -3.71 25.13 14.65
N PHE A 313 -3.44 24.18 15.55
CA PHE A 313 -2.09 24.02 16.08
C PHE A 313 -1.10 23.58 15.00
N SER A 314 -1.55 22.79 14.03
CA SER A 314 -0.69 22.41 12.92
C SER A 314 -0.20 23.62 12.11
N ALA A 315 -0.99 24.67 11.96
CA ALA A 315 -0.60 25.86 11.23
C ALA A 315 0.01 26.96 12.13
N HIS A 316 -0.47 27.10 13.37
CA HIS A 316 -0.32 28.34 14.14
C HIS A 316 0.00 28.13 15.63
N LEU A 317 0.55 26.97 16.04
CA LEU A 317 0.91 26.69 17.43
C LEU A 317 1.79 27.79 18.07
N ASP A 318 2.75 28.32 17.30
CA ASP A 318 3.67 29.37 17.74
C ASP A 318 2.96 30.65 18.22
N LEU A 319 1.78 30.97 17.67
CA LEU A 319 1.02 32.15 18.08
C LEU A 319 0.47 31.97 19.50
N ILE A 320 -0.07 30.79 19.80
CA ILE A 320 -0.65 30.46 21.10
C ILE A 320 0.46 30.28 22.15
N GLU A 321 1.61 29.73 21.77
CA GLU A 321 2.79 29.60 22.64
C GLU A 321 3.39 30.92 23.11
N LYS A 322 3.18 32.01 22.36
CA LYS A 322 3.67 33.35 22.65
C LYS A 322 2.66 34.19 23.43
N LEU A 323 1.44 33.69 23.64
CA LEU A 323 0.44 34.43 24.41
C LEU A 323 0.89 34.59 25.88
N PRO A 324 0.62 35.75 26.48
CA PRO A 324 0.92 35.96 27.90
C PRO A 324 0.07 35.06 28.80
N ASN A 325 -1.15 34.74 28.37
CA ASN A 325 -2.02 33.79 29.05
C ASN A 325 -1.77 32.37 28.51
N GLN A 326 -0.98 31.59 29.24
CA GLN A 326 -0.68 30.19 28.90
C GLN A 326 -1.89 29.27 29.07
N ASP A 327 -2.95 29.69 29.77
CA ASP A 327 -4.13 28.86 30.00
C ASP A 327 -4.77 28.40 28.70
N PHE A 328 -4.86 29.25 27.67
CA PHE A 328 -5.43 28.84 26.37
C PHE A 328 -4.64 27.69 25.72
N LEU A 329 -3.31 27.72 25.82
CA LEU A 329 -2.46 26.64 25.33
C LEU A 329 -2.76 25.35 26.10
N THR A 330 -2.68 25.42 27.42
CA THR A 330 -2.83 24.26 28.30
C THR A 330 -4.24 23.66 28.25
N HIS A 331 -5.29 24.49 28.28
CA HIS A 331 -6.69 24.05 28.25
C HIS A 331 -7.05 23.38 26.92
N ALA A 332 -6.62 23.94 25.79
CA ALA A 332 -6.84 23.35 24.48
C ALA A 332 -6.13 21.99 24.34
N HIS A 333 -4.90 21.86 24.86
CA HIS A 333 -4.20 20.57 24.89
C HIS A 333 -4.87 19.57 25.85
N PHE A 334 -5.45 20.03 26.97
CA PHE A 334 -6.24 19.16 27.82
C PHE A 334 -7.54 18.69 27.16
N TYR A 335 -8.20 19.51 26.35
CA TYR A 335 -9.31 19.03 25.51
C TYR A 335 -8.83 17.92 24.58
N LEU A 336 -7.71 18.10 23.88
CA LEU A 336 -7.14 17.04 23.04
C LEU A 336 -6.84 15.76 23.83
N ILE A 337 -6.29 15.85 25.05
CA ILE A 337 -6.06 14.68 25.91
C ILE A 337 -7.37 13.96 26.24
N ARG A 338 -8.42 14.70 26.64
CA ARG A 338 -9.72 14.12 26.98
C ARG A 338 -10.40 13.50 25.77
N ILE A 339 -10.25 14.12 24.60
CA ILE A 339 -10.72 13.58 23.32
C ILE A 339 -9.93 12.31 22.96
N SER A 340 -8.61 12.28 23.15
CA SER A 340 -7.78 11.10 22.91
C SER A 340 -8.11 9.90 23.82
N GLN A 341 -8.81 10.11 24.93
CA GLN A 341 -9.28 9.02 25.80
C GLN A 341 -10.54 8.32 25.26
N ILE A 342 -11.27 8.94 24.32
CA ILE A 342 -12.50 8.40 23.73
C ILE A 342 -12.19 7.11 22.97
N ASP A 343 -13.04 6.09 23.13
CA ASP A 343 -12.92 4.81 22.42
C ASP A 343 -13.53 4.88 21.01
N ASP A 344 -12.98 5.77 20.18
CA ASP A 344 -13.32 5.96 18.76
C ASP A 344 -12.03 6.02 17.94
N ARG A 345 -11.90 5.10 16.97
CA ARG A 345 -10.67 4.89 16.20
C ARG A 345 -10.30 6.09 15.33
N GLU A 346 -11.30 6.72 14.69
CA GLU A 346 -11.07 7.83 13.76
C GLU A 346 -10.75 9.12 14.52
N VAL A 347 -11.46 9.38 15.62
CA VAL A 347 -11.15 10.52 16.52
C VAL A 347 -9.75 10.38 17.12
N PHE A 348 -9.37 9.17 17.55
CA PHE A 348 -8.04 8.95 18.10
C PHE A 348 -6.93 9.15 17.06
N LYS A 349 -7.10 8.68 15.81
CA LYS A 349 -6.15 8.93 14.72
C LYS A 349 -5.89 10.42 14.49
N ILE A 350 -6.96 11.23 14.44
CA ILE A 350 -6.85 12.69 14.28
C ILE A 350 -5.97 13.31 15.38
N CYS A 351 -6.20 12.92 16.64
CA CYS A 351 -5.39 13.41 17.75
C CYS A 351 -3.96 12.86 17.70
N LEU A 352 -3.78 11.60 17.36
CA LEU A 352 -2.49 10.92 17.32
C LEU A 352 -1.56 11.53 16.26
N ASP A 353 -2.08 11.88 15.10
CA ASP A 353 -1.31 12.55 14.04
C ASP A 353 -0.76 13.90 14.55
N TYR A 354 -1.60 14.68 15.23
CA TYR A 354 -1.16 15.92 15.88
C TYR A 354 -0.13 15.67 16.98
N TRP A 355 -0.38 14.71 17.87
CA TRP A 355 0.51 14.41 18.99
C TRP A 355 1.89 14.00 18.51
N THR A 356 1.96 13.11 17.52
CA THR A 356 3.22 12.66 16.90
C THR A 356 4.00 13.85 16.35
N ARG A 357 3.32 14.76 15.65
CA ARG A 357 3.96 15.97 15.12
C ARG A 357 4.50 16.88 16.22
N LEU A 358 3.70 17.15 17.26
CA LEU A 358 4.11 17.98 18.39
C LEU A 358 5.35 17.41 19.09
N VAL A 359 5.33 16.12 19.44
CA VAL A 359 6.45 15.50 20.18
C VAL A 359 7.70 15.38 19.31
N GLN A 360 7.54 15.19 18.00
CA GLN A 360 8.65 15.23 17.04
C GLN A 360 9.28 16.63 17.00
N GLU A 361 8.50 17.69 16.82
CA GLU A 361 9.01 19.07 16.80
C GLU A 361 9.73 19.45 18.11
N LEU A 362 9.17 19.07 19.26
CA LEU A 362 9.81 19.31 20.57
C LEU A 362 11.12 18.52 20.74
N TYR A 363 11.19 17.31 20.18
CA TYR A 363 12.41 16.51 20.20
C TYR A 363 13.48 17.07 19.25
N GLU A 364 13.09 17.52 18.05
CA GLU A 364 14.00 18.13 17.08
C GLU A 364 14.64 19.41 17.65
N GLU A 365 13.90 20.21 18.42
CA GLU A 365 14.46 21.36 19.17
C GLU A 365 15.60 20.91 20.11
N MET A 366 15.41 19.80 20.84
CA MET A 366 16.45 19.23 21.70
C MET A 366 17.65 18.71 20.91
N GLN A 367 17.42 18.10 19.74
CA GLN A 367 18.48 17.55 18.89
C GLN A 367 19.34 18.65 18.24
N GLN A 368 18.74 19.81 17.95
CA GLN A 368 19.43 20.95 17.34
C GLN A 368 20.26 21.79 18.33
N LEU A 369 20.21 21.48 19.63
CA LEU A 369 21.03 22.18 20.60
C LEU A 369 22.52 21.96 20.31
N PRO A 370 23.37 23.01 20.33
CA PRO A 370 24.81 22.92 20.06
C PRO A 370 25.60 22.26 21.20
N ILE A 371 25.00 21.29 21.89
CA ILE A 371 25.61 20.58 23.02
C ILE A 371 26.72 19.65 22.53
N THR A 372 26.63 19.13 21.30
CA THR A 372 27.66 18.30 20.67
C THR A 372 28.95 19.06 20.34
N ASP A 373 28.86 20.38 20.07
CA ASP A 373 30.00 21.22 19.69
C ASP A 373 30.75 21.81 20.89
N MET A 374 30.11 21.90 22.05
CA MET A 374 30.65 22.59 23.22
C MET A 374 31.43 21.69 24.20
N ASN A 375 31.30 20.36 24.10
CA ASN A 375 31.90 19.46 25.08
C ASN A 375 32.54 18.21 24.42
N PRO A 376 33.88 18.12 24.36
CA PRO A 376 34.59 16.98 23.76
C PRO A 376 34.26 15.61 24.39
N LEU A 377 33.73 15.61 25.62
CA LEU A 377 33.24 14.40 26.32
C LEU A 377 31.91 13.89 25.76
N VAL A 378 31.11 14.75 25.10
CA VAL A 378 29.90 14.37 24.37
C VAL A 378 30.27 13.67 23.07
N THR A 379 31.29 14.17 22.37
CA THR A 379 31.86 13.55 21.16
C THR A 379 32.51 12.18 21.43
N MET A 380 32.97 11.95 22.66
CA MET A 380 33.57 10.69 23.13
C MET A 380 32.56 9.69 23.71
N GLY A 381 31.25 9.94 23.61
CA GLY A 381 30.21 9.00 24.08
C GLY A 381 29.99 8.92 25.59
N VAL A 382 30.66 9.78 26.38
CA VAL A 382 30.64 9.70 27.86
C VAL A 382 29.42 10.42 28.46
N SER A 383 28.79 11.33 27.71
CA SER A 383 27.64 12.13 28.20
C SER A 383 26.26 11.52 27.94
N GLY A 384 26.18 10.34 27.30
CA GLY A 384 24.91 9.68 26.98
C GLY A 384 24.10 10.28 25.83
N MET A 385 24.52 11.42 25.24
CA MET A 385 23.77 12.10 24.17
C MET A 385 24.11 11.64 22.73
N SER A 386 25.24 10.95 22.51
CA SER A 386 25.68 10.52 21.17
C SER A 386 25.31 9.08 20.79
N ASN A 387 24.79 8.28 21.73
CA ASN A 387 24.63 6.83 21.58
C ASN A 387 23.17 6.38 21.41
N GLY A 388 22.31 7.20 20.78
CA GLY A 388 20.93 6.87 20.44
C GLY A 388 19.95 6.70 21.62
N GLY A 389 20.43 6.67 22.87
CA GLY A 389 19.59 6.57 24.07
C GLY A 389 19.11 7.92 24.60
N ALA A 390 17.94 7.93 25.23
CA ALA A 390 17.32 9.12 25.81
C ALA A 390 18.24 9.83 26.82
N PRO A 391 18.41 11.17 26.73
CA PRO A 391 19.18 11.93 27.70
C PRO A 391 18.44 12.02 29.04
N HIS A 392 19.19 12.16 30.13
CA HIS A 392 18.58 12.37 31.44
C HIS A 392 17.96 13.79 31.51
N PRO A 393 16.69 13.95 31.95
CA PRO A 393 15.97 15.22 31.85
C PRO A 393 16.62 16.37 32.63
N SER A 394 17.29 16.07 33.76
CA SER A 394 17.99 17.08 34.57
C SER A 394 19.13 17.79 33.83
N ALA A 395 19.72 17.18 32.80
CA ALA A 395 20.75 17.81 31.99
C ALA A 395 20.22 18.98 31.14
N LEU A 396 18.91 18.95 30.83
CA LEU A 396 18.24 19.91 29.95
C LEU A 396 17.38 20.92 30.71
N ALA A 397 17.18 20.75 32.02
CA ALA A 397 16.30 21.58 32.85
C ALA A 397 16.64 23.08 32.82
N ASN A 398 17.91 23.43 32.64
CA ASN A 398 18.38 24.83 32.60
C ASN A 398 18.28 25.48 31.21
N TYR A 399 17.87 24.75 30.18
CA TYR A 399 17.70 25.31 28.83
C TYR A 399 16.26 25.83 28.64
N PRO A 400 16.07 26.98 27.98
CA PRO A 400 14.76 27.56 27.74
C PRO A 400 14.03 26.87 26.56
N LEU A 401 13.70 25.58 26.72
CA LEU A 401 13.07 24.74 25.69
C LEU A 401 11.55 24.87 25.68
N ARG A 402 10.92 24.74 24.50
CA ARG A 402 9.45 24.73 24.36
C ARG A 402 8.82 23.60 25.17
N LYS A 403 9.48 22.44 25.27
CA LYS A 403 8.97 21.26 26.00
C LYS A 403 8.55 21.56 27.43
N HIS A 404 9.21 22.52 28.10
CA HIS A 404 8.92 22.88 29.49
C HIS A 404 7.54 23.54 29.64
N LYS A 405 6.98 24.16 28.59
CA LYS A 405 5.60 24.69 28.59
C LYS A 405 4.54 23.57 28.62
N TYR A 406 4.92 22.35 28.22
CA TYR A 406 4.02 21.22 28.03
C TYR A 406 4.22 20.11 29.07
N GLU A 407 5.00 20.32 30.13
CA GLU A 407 5.41 19.26 31.07
C GLU A 407 4.23 18.41 31.58
N THR A 408 3.17 19.06 32.07
CA THR A 408 1.96 18.38 32.57
C THR A 408 1.16 17.72 31.46
N VAL A 409 1.08 18.35 30.28
CA VAL A 409 0.40 17.81 29.10
C VAL A 409 1.11 16.54 28.62
N LEU A 410 2.44 16.56 28.49
CA LEU A 410 3.24 15.43 28.03
C LEU A 410 3.17 14.23 28.99
N SER A 411 3.14 14.47 30.30
CA SER A 411 2.98 13.39 31.29
C SER A 411 1.61 12.69 31.20
N ASN A 412 0.53 13.47 31.04
CA ASN A 412 -0.80 12.91 30.78
C ASN A 412 -0.85 12.19 29.42
N LEU A 413 -0.19 12.75 28.39
CA LEU A 413 -0.13 12.15 27.07
C LEU A 413 0.59 10.79 27.08
N ARG A 414 1.68 10.63 27.85
CA ARG A 414 2.35 9.32 28.06
C ARG A 414 1.36 8.29 28.58
N THR A 415 0.55 8.67 29.57
CA THR A 415 -0.48 7.80 30.16
C THR A 415 -1.50 7.38 29.11
N VAL A 416 -2.01 8.32 28.31
CA VAL A 416 -2.96 8.04 27.22
C VAL A 416 -2.34 7.12 26.17
N MET A 417 -1.11 7.37 25.72
CA MET A 417 -0.44 6.54 24.71
C MET A 417 -0.20 5.11 25.20
N ILE A 418 0.12 4.93 26.49
CA ILE A 418 0.25 3.60 27.10
C ILE A 418 -1.11 2.89 27.15
N GLU A 419 -2.18 3.60 27.56
CA GLU A 419 -3.52 3.02 27.69
C GLU A 419 -4.19 2.71 26.34
N LYS A 420 -3.87 3.50 25.31
CA LYS A 420 -4.39 3.35 23.94
C LYS A 420 -3.52 2.46 23.05
N MET A 421 -2.45 1.90 23.59
CA MET A 421 -1.52 1.06 22.84
C MET A 421 -2.28 -0.11 22.19
N VAL A 422 -2.15 -0.26 20.88
CA VAL A 422 -2.81 -1.34 20.14
C VAL A 422 -1.88 -2.54 20.00
N ARG A 423 -2.48 -3.69 19.67
CA ARG A 423 -1.78 -4.96 19.61
C ARG A 423 -0.64 -4.94 18.55
N PRO A 424 0.60 -5.28 18.92
CA PRO A 424 1.70 -5.49 17.99
C PRO A 424 1.47 -6.70 17.08
N GLU A 425 2.06 -6.69 15.89
CA GLU A 425 1.93 -7.80 14.92
C GLU A 425 2.56 -9.13 15.39
N GLU A 426 3.41 -9.07 16.42
CA GLU A 426 4.09 -10.21 17.02
C GLU A 426 3.21 -10.97 18.03
N VAL A 427 2.10 -10.38 18.47
CA VAL A 427 1.17 -10.98 19.44
C VAL A 427 0.05 -11.69 18.68
N LEU A 428 0.07 -13.03 18.71
CA LEU A 428 -0.80 -13.88 17.89
C LEU A 428 -2.09 -14.34 18.60
N ILE A 429 -2.28 -13.94 19.85
CA ILE A 429 -3.46 -14.28 20.63
C ILE A 429 -4.38 -13.07 20.84
N VAL A 430 -5.68 -13.31 20.87
CA VAL A 430 -6.71 -12.29 21.05
C VAL A 430 -7.84 -12.83 21.91
N GLU A 431 -8.51 -11.95 22.65
CA GLU A 431 -9.78 -12.26 23.29
C GLU A 431 -10.90 -12.15 22.24
N ASN A 432 -11.65 -13.23 22.02
CA ASN A 432 -12.80 -13.20 21.12
C ASN A 432 -14.04 -12.56 21.79
N GLU A 433 -15.14 -12.41 21.05
CA GLU A 433 -16.39 -11.83 21.57
C GLU A 433 -17.00 -12.63 22.74
N GLU A 434 -16.62 -13.89 22.90
CA GLU A 434 -17.08 -14.78 23.97
C GLU A 434 -16.18 -14.70 25.23
N GLY A 435 -15.10 -13.91 25.19
CA GLY A 435 -14.14 -13.77 26.29
C GLY A 435 -13.11 -14.91 26.38
N GLU A 436 -12.95 -15.70 25.32
CA GLU A 436 -11.95 -16.76 25.22
C GLU A 436 -10.69 -16.28 24.49
N ILE A 437 -9.53 -16.76 24.93
CA ILE A 437 -8.26 -16.49 24.24
C ILE A 437 -8.15 -17.44 23.05
N VAL A 438 -8.02 -16.86 21.85
CA VAL A 438 -7.91 -17.59 20.58
C VAL A 438 -6.72 -17.10 19.77
N ARG A 439 -6.28 -17.91 18.81
CA ARG A 439 -5.23 -17.54 17.85
C ARG A 439 -5.84 -16.73 16.70
N GLU A 440 -5.21 -15.62 16.34
CA GLU A 440 -5.57 -14.82 15.18
C GLU A 440 -4.57 -15.00 14.03
N PHE A 441 -5.07 -15.31 12.83
CA PHE A 441 -4.25 -15.54 11.63
C PHE A 441 -4.18 -14.32 10.70
N VAL A 442 -5.10 -13.37 10.85
CA VAL A 442 -5.26 -12.23 9.94
C VAL A 442 -4.64 -11.00 10.57
N LYS A 443 -3.71 -10.38 9.85
CA LYS A 443 -3.12 -9.10 10.25
C LYS A 443 -3.94 -7.95 9.65
N GLU A 444 -4.58 -7.14 10.49
CA GLU A 444 -5.26 -5.91 10.05
C GLU A 444 -4.24 -4.80 9.73
N SER A 445 -4.15 -4.40 8.46
CA SER A 445 -3.20 -3.39 7.98
C SER A 445 -3.35 -2.03 8.69
N ASP A 446 -4.59 -1.58 8.89
CA ASP A 446 -4.87 -0.31 9.59
C ASP A 446 -4.43 -0.36 11.07
N THR A 447 -4.51 -1.52 11.72
CA THR A 447 -4.10 -1.68 13.13
C THR A 447 -2.57 -1.68 13.25
N ILE A 448 -1.86 -2.21 12.25
CA ILE A 448 -0.40 -2.13 12.16
C ILE A 448 0.06 -0.68 11.99
N GLN A 449 -0.61 0.11 11.13
CA GLN A 449 -0.25 1.51 10.94
C GLN A 449 -0.52 2.34 12.20
N LEU A 450 -1.63 2.08 12.87
CA LEU A 450 -1.95 2.69 14.16
C LEU A 450 -0.88 2.34 15.22
N TYR A 451 -0.49 1.07 15.33
CA TYR A 451 0.61 0.62 16.21
C TYR A 451 1.91 1.39 15.95
N LYS A 452 2.32 1.51 14.67
CA LYS A 452 3.55 2.22 14.29
C LYS A 452 3.53 3.68 14.74
N THR A 453 2.40 4.35 14.54
CA THR A 453 2.25 5.78 14.88
C THR A 453 2.21 6.00 16.40
N ILE A 454 1.50 5.16 17.17
CA ILE A 454 1.53 5.24 18.64
C ILE A 454 2.94 4.97 19.16
N ARG A 455 3.63 3.96 18.62
CA ARG A 455 5.00 3.64 18.98
C ARG A 455 5.93 4.82 18.71
N GLU A 456 5.85 5.45 17.55
CA GLU A 456 6.65 6.63 17.21
C GLU A 456 6.41 7.77 18.23
N CYS A 457 5.15 8.09 18.50
CA CYS A 457 4.79 9.10 19.51
C CYS A 457 5.36 8.74 20.89
N LEU A 458 5.23 7.49 21.33
CA LEU A 458 5.68 7.04 22.64
C LEU A 458 7.22 7.02 22.76
N VAL A 459 7.93 6.69 21.68
CA VAL A 459 9.40 6.78 21.62
C VAL A 459 9.85 8.23 21.80
N TYR A 460 9.27 9.18 21.06
CA TYR A 460 9.58 10.60 21.25
C TYR A 460 9.27 11.07 22.68
N LEU A 461 8.11 10.70 23.23
CA LEU A 461 7.77 11.02 24.63
C LEU A 461 8.80 10.47 25.63
N THR A 462 9.34 9.28 25.37
CA THR A 462 10.40 8.65 26.18
C THR A 462 11.72 9.42 26.07
N HIS A 463 12.06 9.94 24.90
CA HIS A 463 13.23 10.81 24.73
C HIS A 463 13.08 12.18 25.39
N LEU A 464 11.86 12.74 25.39
CA LEU A 464 11.57 14.04 26.02
C LEU A 464 11.68 13.99 27.55
N ASP A 465 11.31 12.85 28.16
CA ASP A 465 11.54 12.54 29.57
C ASP A 465 11.47 11.01 29.83
N VAL A 466 12.63 10.39 29.97
CA VAL A 466 12.73 8.95 30.19
C VAL A 466 12.33 8.54 31.62
N VAL A 467 12.52 9.45 32.59
CA VAL A 467 12.26 9.17 34.01
C VAL A 467 10.76 9.14 34.28
N ASP A 468 10.01 10.08 33.69
CA ASP A 468 8.55 10.08 33.77
C ASP A 468 7.95 8.84 33.09
N THR A 469 8.42 8.48 31.89
CA THR A 469 7.98 7.24 31.22
C THR A 469 8.25 5.99 32.06
N GLU A 470 9.48 5.84 32.60
CA GLU A 470 9.84 4.71 33.46
C GLU A 470 8.94 4.65 34.70
N THR A 471 8.71 5.79 35.36
CA THR A 471 7.88 5.89 36.57
C THR A 471 6.43 5.47 36.29
N ILE A 472 5.83 5.97 35.20
CA ILE A 472 4.45 5.65 34.82
C ILE A 472 4.30 4.16 34.52
N MET A 473 5.23 3.57 33.75
CA MET A 473 5.18 2.15 33.40
C MET A 473 5.38 1.24 34.62
N ILE A 474 6.29 1.58 35.53
CA ILE A 474 6.52 0.81 36.76
C ILE A 474 5.32 0.92 37.72
N ASP A 475 4.73 2.10 37.90
CA ASP A 475 3.53 2.28 38.74
C ASP A 475 2.35 1.46 38.20
N LYS A 476 2.10 1.52 36.88
CA LYS A 476 1.07 0.69 36.25
C LYS A 476 1.36 -0.80 36.39
N LEU A 477 2.61 -1.23 36.27
CA LEU A 477 2.99 -2.64 36.46
C LEU A 477 2.75 -3.09 37.91
N ALA A 478 3.11 -2.26 38.89
CA ALA A 478 2.87 -2.55 40.30
C ALA A 478 1.38 -2.77 40.58
N LYS A 479 0.49 -1.97 39.97
CA LYS A 479 -0.97 -2.10 40.08
C LYS A 479 -1.54 -3.35 39.37
N GLN A 480 -0.83 -3.89 38.37
CA GLN A 480 -1.17 -5.19 37.79
C GLN A 480 -0.79 -6.35 38.74
N VAL A 481 0.35 -6.23 39.42
CA VAL A 481 0.88 -7.24 40.34
C VAL A 481 0.11 -7.29 41.66
N ASP A 482 -0.22 -6.14 42.25
CA ASP A 482 -1.00 -6.08 43.49
C ASP A 482 -2.49 -6.41 43.28
N GLY A 483 -2.95 -6.35 42.03
CA GLY A 483 -4.30 -6.72 41.61
C GLY A 483 -5.32 -5.58 41.63
N THR A 484 -4.93 -4.34 41.96
CA THR A 484 -5.83 -3.18 42.03
C THR A 484 -6.40 -2.79 40.66
N GLU A 485 -5.61 -2.89 39.60
CA GLU A 485 -6.02 -2.56 38.22
C GLU A 485 -5.88 -3.75 37.27
N TRP A 486 -5.80 -4.98 37.79
CA TRP A 486 -5.60 -6.18 36.98
C TRP A 486 -6.75 -6.40 35.98
N SER A 487 -6.41 -6.38 34.69
CA SER A 487 -7.25 -6.88 33.60
C SER A 487 -6.35 -7.34 32.44
N TRP A 488 -6.86 -8.20 31.56
CA TRP A 488 -6.11 -8.60 30.37
C TRP A 488 -5.79 -7.39 29.50
N ALA A 489 -6.77 -6.51 29.28
CA ALA A 489 -6.60 -5.28 28.53
C ALA A 489 -5.47 -4.40 29.10
N ASN A 490 -5.50 -4.09 30.40
CA ASN A 490 -4.50 -3.20 31.02
C ASN A 490 -3.09 -3.82 31.02
N CYS A 491 -2.98 -5.13 31.29
CA CYS A 491 -1.70 -5.84 31.25
C CYS A 491 -1.12 -5.86 29.82
N ASN A 492 -1.97 -6.13 28.83
CA ASN A 492 -1.60 -6.16 27.42
C ASN A 492 -1.11 -4.80 26.93
N THR A 493 -1.91 -3.74 27.08
CA THR A 493 -1.53 -2.41 26.57
C THR A 493 -0.26 -1.90 27.24
N LEU A 494 -0.09 -2.14 28.54
CA LEU A 494 1.15 -1.84 29.25
C LEU A 494 2.35 -2.61 28.67
N CYS A 495 2.26 -3.93 28.51
CA CYS A 495 3.37 -4.73 28.01
C CYS A 495 3.69 -4.44 26.53
N TRP A 496 2.68 -4.11 25.73
CA TRP A 496 2.85 -3.65 24.35
C TRP A 496 3.60 -2.32 24.30
N ALA A 497 3.24 -1.37 25.18
CA ALA A 497 3.91 -0.10 25.30
C ALA A 497 5.37 -0.27 25.75
N ILE A 498 5.63 -1.12 26.76
CA ILE A 498 6.98 -1.48 27.22
C ILE A 498 7.81 -2.03 26.06
N GLY A 499 7.34 -3.05 25.33
CA GLY A 499 8.12 -3.61 24.23
C GLY A 499 8.33 -2.63 23.07
N SER A 500 7.41 -1.68 22.85
CA SER A 500 7.47 -0.74 21.73
C SER A 500 8.56 0.33 21.86
N ILE A 501 8.98 0.66 23.09
CA ILE A 501 10.03 1.66 23.38
C ILE A 501 11.45 1.04 23.42
N SER A 502 11.61 -0.21 22.98
CA SER A 502 12.92 -0.86 22.91
C SER A 502 13.92 -0.03 22.10
N GLY A 503 15.12 0.19 22.64
CA GLY A 503 16.15 1.03 22.03
C GLY A 503 16.04 2.53 22.30
N ALA A 504 14.93 3.02 22.88
CA ALA A 504 14.80 4.43 23.27
C ALA A 504 15.59 4.77 24.54
N MET A 505 15.75 3.81 25.45
CA MET A 505 16.53 3.98 26.67
C MET A 505 18.03 3.69 26.42
N ASN A 506 18.90 4.35 27.18
CA ASN A 506 20.31 3.94 27.26
C ASN A 506 20.44 2.57 27.97
N GLU A 507 21.55 1.86 27.74
CA GLU A 507 21.73 0.47 28.18
C GLU A 507 21.61 0.29 29.71
N ASP A 508 22.16 1.22 30.50
CA ASP A 508 22.11 1.14 31.97
C ASP A 508 20.70 1.34 32.54
N THR A 509 19.92 2.24 31.94
CA THR A 509 18.53 2.51 32.33
C THR A 509 17.64 1.36 31.87
N GLU A 510 17.78 0.94 30.61
CA GLU A 510 17.08 -0.21 30.03
C GLU A 510 17.30 -1.48 30.86
N LYS A 511 18.54 -1.73 31.28
CA LYS A 511 18.86 -2.87 32.14
C LYS A 511 18.12 -2.85 33.48
N ARG A 512 18.14 -1.71 34.18
CA ARG A 512 17.45 -1.60 35.49
C ARG A 512 15.94 -1.75 35.33
N PHE A 513 15.39 -1.13 34.31
CA PHE A 513 13.98 -1.21 33.96
C PHE A 513 13.55 -2.65 33.64
N LEU A 514 14.24 -3.33 32.71
CA LEU A 514 13.89 -4.68 32.28
C LEU A 514 14.05 -5.74 33.36
N VAL A 515 15.05 -5.62 34.25
CA VAL A 515 15.20 -6.55 35.37
C VAL A 515 13.96 -6.52 36.27
N THR A 516 13.41 -5.32 36.54
CA THR A 516 12.18 -5.16 37.31
C THR A 516 10.98 -5.73 36.55
N VAL A 517 10.79 -5.31 35.29
CA VAL A 517 9.66 -5.74 34.45
C VAL A 517 9.60 -7.27 34.31
N ILE A 518 10.70 -7.91 33.92
CA ILE A 518 10.73 -9.36 33.67
C ILE A 518 10.50 -10.12 34.97
N LYS A 519 11.08 -9.68 36.09
CA LYS A 519 10.90 -10.34 37.38
C LYS A 519 9.44 -10.28 37.85
N ASP A 520 8.80 -9.12 37.71
CA ASP A 520 7.42 -8.92 38.13
C ASP A 520 6.45 -9.70 37.22
N LEU A 521 6.67 -9.73 35.90
CA LEU A 521 5.85 -10.52 34.98
C LEU A 521 6.03 -12.04 35.16
N LEU A 522 7.25 -12.51 35.46
CA LEU A 522 7.48 -13.92 35.82
C LEU A 522 6.75 -14.26 37.12
N GLY A 523 6.83 -13.40 38.13
CA GLY A 523 6.05 -13.55 39.37
C GLY A 523 4.54 -13.57 39.11
N LEU A 524 4.05 -12.70 38.22
CA LEU A 524 2.65 -12.65 37.82
C LEU A 524 2.19 -13.94 37.12
N THR A 525 3.06 -14.54 36.29
CA THR A 525 2.81 -15.81 35.60
C THR A 525 2.63 -16.96 36.59
N GLU A 526 3.34 -16.93 37.71
CA GLU A 526 3.21 -17.92 38.79
C GLU A 526 1.99 -17.67 39.68
N GLN A 527 1.65 -16.39 39.92
CA GLN A 527 0.52 -15.99 40.77
C GLN A 527 -0.84 -16.23 40.10
N LYS A 528 -0.97 -15.88 38.81
CA LYS A 528 -2.25 -15.98 38.10
C LYS A 528 -2.53 -17.43 37.69
N ARG A 529 -3.76 -17.88 37.98
CA ARG A 529 -4.22 -19.25 37.69
C ARG A 529 -5.17 -19.25 36.50
N GLY A 530 -5.30 -20.39 35.83
CA GLY A 530 -6.15 -20.55 34.64
C GLY A 530 -5.36 -20.45 33.34
N LYS A 531 -5.80 -21.18 32.32
CA LYS A 531 -5.14 -21.28 31.01
C LYS A 531 -5.04 -19.91 30.33
N ASP A 532 -6.14 -19.17 30.32
CA ASP A 532 -6.23 -17.87 29.64
C ASP A 532 -5.34 -16.82 30.30
N ASN A 533 -5.39 -16.71 31.63
CA ASN A 533 -4.51 -15.81 32.37
C ASN A 533 -3.03 -16.10 32.12
N LYS A 534 -2.64 -17.39 32.09
CA LYS A 534 -1.26 -17.78 31.79
C LYS A 534 -0.87 -17.48 30.34
N ALA A 535 -1.77 -17.72 29.39
CA ALA A 535 -1.54 -17.41 27.98
C ALA A 535 -1.32 -15.91 27.78
N VAL A 536 -2.14 -15.06 28.41
CA VAL A 536 -2.02 -13.59 28.35
C VAL A 536 -0.66 -13.14 28.91
N VAL A 537 -0.29 -13.54 30.13
CA VAL A 537 0.99 -13.11 30.72
C VAL A 537 2.20 -13.67 29.95
N ALA A 538 2.13 -14.93 29.49
CA ALA A 538 3.17 -15.53 28.67
C ALA A 538 3.37 -14.77 27.35
N SER A 539 2.27 -14.40 26.67
CA SER A 539 2.32 -13.62 25.43
C SER A 539 3.03 -12.28 25.61
N ASN A 540 2.75 -11.59 26.72
CA ASN A 540 3.35 -10.30 27.05
C ASN A 540 4.85 -10.42 27.38
N ILE A 541 5.24 -11.45 28.13
CA ILE A 541 6.66 -11.74 28.39
C ILE A 541 7.39 -12.04 27.08
N MET A 542 6.84 -12.93 26.25
CA MET A 542 7.43 -13.34 24.97
C MET A 542 7.61 -12.15 24.03
N TYR A 543 6.61 -11.28 23.95
CA TYR A 543 6.70 -10.04 23.19
C TYR A 543 7.84 -9.15 23.69
N ILE A 544 7.88 -8.83 24.99
CA ILE A 544 8.92 -7.96 25.56
C ILE A 544 10.32 -8.55 25.30
N VAL A 545 10.58 -9.80 25.68
CA VAL A 545 11.92 -10.39 25.52
C VAL A 545 12.35 -10.49 24.05
N GLY A 546 11.40 -10.69 23.14
CA GLY A 546 11.65 -10.67 21.69
C GLY A 546 12.06 -9.29 21.16
N GLN A 547 11.59 -8.20 21.79
CA GLN A 547 11.95 -6.83 21.43
C GLN A 547 13.26 -6.35 22.05
N TYR A 548 13.87 -7.03 23.03
CA TYR A 548 15.08 -6.56 23.72
C TYR A 548 16.32 -7.47 23.51
N PRO A 549 16.78 -7.69 22.26
CA PRO A 549 17.94 -8.54 22.00
C PRO A 549 19.24 -7.95 22.58
N ARG A 550 19.39 -6.62 22.64
CA ARG A 550 20.56 -5.94 23.24
C ARG A 550 20.76 -6.37 24.70
N PHE A 551 19.70 -6.31 25.50
CA PHE A 551 19.70 -6.76 26.89
C PHE A 551 20.07 -8.26 27.02
N LEU A 552 19.48 -9.10 26.16
CA LEU A 552 19.74 -10.55 26.20
C LEU A 552 21.20 -10.89 25.86
N LYS A 553 21.83 -10.18 24.90
CA LYS A 553 23.25 -10.34 24.57
C LYS A 553 24.16 -10.03 25.77
N ALA A 554 23.88 -8.96 26.51
CA ALA A 554 24.68 -8.58 27.68
C ALA A 554 24.46 -9.49 28.91
N HIS A 555 23.38 -10.28 28.94
CA HIS A 555 22.94 -11.03 30.11
C HIS A 555 22.64 -12.49 29.82
N TRP A 556 23.69 -13.30 29.61
CA TRP A 556 23.60 -14.73 29.30
C TRP A 556 22.64 -15.53 30.20
N LYS A 557 22.68 -15.33 31.52
CA LYS A 557 21.79 -16.05 32.44
C LYS A 557 20.32 -15.81 32.13
N PHE A 558 19.96 -14.55 31.83
CA PHE A 558 18.61 -14.20 31.42
C PHE A 558 18.27 -14.80 30.06
N LEU A 559 19.18 -14.74 29.09
CA LEU A 559 18.97 -15.37 27.78
C LEU A 559 18.68 -16.88 27.91
N LYS A 560 19.50 -17.62 28.67
CA LYS A 560 19.28 -19.06 28.90
C LYS A 560 17.96 -19.33 29.63
N THR A 561 17.62 -18.54 30.66
CA THR A 561 16.35 -18.68 31.39
C THR A 561 15.14 -18.41 30.48
N VAL A 562 15.17 -17.36 29.68
CA VAL A 562 14.09 -17.02 28.73
C VAL A 562 13.93 -18.13 27.69
N VAL A 563 15.01 -18.61 27.08
CA VAL A 563 14.94 -19.69 26.08
C VAL A 563 14.37 -20.98 26.67
N ASN A 564 14.79 -21.36 27.88
CA ASN A 564 14.19 -22.50 28.56
C ASN A 564 12.69 -22.29 28.85
N LYS A 565 12.28 -21.06 29.18
CA LYS A 565 10.86 -20.74 29.36
C LYS A 565 10.08 -20.81 28.05
N LEU A 566 10.67 -20.42 26.93
CA LEU A 566 10.07 -20.63 25.60
C LEU A 566 9.87 -22.12 25.32
N PHE A 567 10.83 -22.99 25.67
CA PHE A 567 10.65 -24.44 25.55
C PHE A 567 9.54 -24.97 26.44
N GLU A 568 9.34 -24.42 27.65
CA GLU A 568 8.17 -24.74 28.47
C GLU A 568 6.86 -24.32 27.78
N PHE A 569 6.83 -23.13 27.16
CA PHE A 569 5.65 -22.63 26.45
C PHE A 569 5.35 -23.41 25.15
N MET A 570 6.35 -24.06 24.54
CA MET A 570 6.13 -25.00 23.42
C MET A 570 5.32 -26.24 23.84
N HIS A 571 5.26 -26.56 25.14
CA HIS A 571 4.44 -27.64 25.70
C HIS A 571 3.05 -27.18 26.18
N GLU A 572 2.72 -25.90 26.04
CA GLU A 572 1.39 -25.41 26.44
C GLU A 572 0.31 -25.89 25.46
N THR A 573 -0.88 -26.15 26.00
CA THR A 573 -2.02 -26.69 25.23
C THR A 573 -2.73 -25.65 24.35
N HIS A 574 -2.25 -24.40 24.33
CA HIS A 574 -2.82 -23.34 23.52
C HIS A 574 -1.95 -23.11 22.29
N GLU A 575 -2.47 -23.41 21.10
CA GLU A 575 -1.69 -23.32 19.85
C GLU A 575 -1.05 -21.95 19.63
N GLY A 576 -1.80 -20.86 19.87
CA GLY A 576 -1.25 -19.50 19.73
C GLY A 576 -0.09 -19.19 20.68
N VAL A 577 0.02 -19.86 21.83
CA VAL A 577 1.16 -19.70 22.75
C VAL A 577 2.37 -20.46 22.21
N GLN A 578 2.15 -21.66 21.65
CA GLN A 578 3.21 -22.44 21.01
C GLN A 578 3.79 -21.71 19.79
N ASP A 579 2.94 -21.11 18.95
CA ASP A 579 3.38 -20.31 17.80
C ASP A 579 4.19 -19.10 18.25
N MET A 580 3.69 -18.34 19.24
CA MET A 580 4.44 -17.20 19.80
C MET A 580 5.77 -17.65 20.41
N ALA A 581 5.85 -18.82 21.03
CA ALA A 581 7.08 -19.36 21.57
C ALA A 581 8.10 -19.67 20.47
N CYS A 582 7.67 -20.32 19.38
CA CYS A 582 8.51 -20.58 18.20
C CYS A 582 8.96 -19.29 17.51
N ASP A 583 8.05 -18.33 17.30
CA ASP A 583 8.33 -17.03 16.66
C ASP A 583 9.27 -16.16 17.51
N THR A 584 9.11 -16.20 18.83
CA THR A 584 10.03 -15.51 19.74
C THR A 584 11.39 -16.21 19.76
N PHE A 585 11.42 -17.54 19.75
CA PHE A 585 12.65 -18.32 19.73
C PHE A 585 13.48 -18.04 18.48
N ILE A 586 12.88 -18.04 17.29
CA ILE A 586 13.59 -17.73 16.03
C ILE A 586 14.11 -16.28 15.99
N LYS A 587 13.36 -15.30 16.50
CA LYS A 587 13.84 -13.91 16.62
C LYS A 587 15.07 -13.80 17.51
N ILE A 588 15.01 -14.41 18.70
CA ILE A 588 16.15 -14.46 19.62
C ILE A 588 17.32 -15.22 19.00
N ALA A 589 17.06 -16.35 18.35
CA ALA A 589 18.09 -17.15 17.70
C ALA A 589 18.82 -16.36 16.61
N ASN A 590 18.09 -15.64 15.76
CA ASN A 590 18.68 -14.81 14.70
C ASN A 590 19.53 -13.68 15.30
N LYS A 591 19.00 -12.92 16.27
CA LYS A 591 19.68 -11.75 16.84
C LYS A 591 20.80 -12.10 17.82
N CYS A 592 20.70 -13.22 18.54
CA CYS A 592 21.67 -13.65 19.55
C CYS A 592 22.52 -14.86 19.12
N ARG A 593 22.47 -15.27 17.84
CA ARG A 593 23.09 -16.51 17.29
C ARG A 593 24.48 -16.85 17.82
N ARG A 594 25.38 -15.86 17.91
CA ARG A 594 26.76 -16.05 18.38
C ARG A 594 26.86 -16.56 19.83
N HIS A 595 25.90 -16.19 20.69
CA HIS A 595 25.91 -16.59 22.09
C HIS A 595 25.57 -18.07 22.29
N PHE A 596 24.83 -18.67 21.36
CA PHE A 596 24.45 -20.09 21.40
C PHE A 596 25.60 -21.03 21.02
N VAL A 597 26.51 -20.59 20.15
CA VAL A 597 27.67 -21.38 19.69
C VAL A 597 28.93 -21.14 20.51
N ALA A 598 29.02 -20.01 21.21
CA ALA A 598 30.13 -19.73 22.12
C ALA A 598 29.98 -20.49 23.43
N LEU A 599 31.11 -20.91 24.03
CA LEU A 599 31.12 -21.44 25.39
C LEU A 599 30.99 -20.28 26.38
N GLN A 600 29.88 -20.26 27.12
CA GLN A 600 29.53 -19.17 28.02
C GLN A 600 30.14 -19.37 29.43
N PRO A 601 30.48 -18.30 30.17
CA PRO A 601 31.07 -18.42 31.50
C PRO A 601 30.15 -19.19 32.47
N GLY A 602 30.67 -20.29 33.04
CA GLY A 602 29.94 -21.14 33.98
C GLY A 602 29.14 -22.28 33.34
N GLU A 603 29.18 -22.42 32.01
CA GLU A 603 28.63 -23.56 31.28
C GLU A 603 29.73 -24.56 30.89
N ASN A 604 29.36 -25.83 30.68
CA ASN A 604 30.30 -26.89 30.32
C ASN A 604 30.41 -27.13 28.80
N GLU A 605 29.40 -26.73 28.04
CA GLU A 605 29.30 -26.90 26.60
C GLU A 605 28.54 -25.71 25.98
N PRO A 606 28.68 -25.44 24.66
CA PRO A 606 27.84 -24.48 23.97
C PRO A 606 26.37 -24.88 24.03
N PHE A 607 25.48 -23.90 24.23
CA PHE A 607 24.06 -24.17 24.47
C PHE A 607 23.35 -24.83 23.25
N ILE A 608 23.84 -24.59 22.03
CA ILE A 608 23.33 -25.29 20.84
C ILE A 608 23.46 -26.83 20.96
N GLU A 609 24.52 -27.34 21.59
CA GLU A 609 24.70 -28.79 21.77
C GLU A 609 23.66 -29.36 22.74
N GLU A 610 23.35 -28.62 23.80
CA GLU A 610 22.29 -28.96 24.75
C GLU A 610 20.90 -28.98 24.06
N ILE A 611 20.62 -28.00 23.20
CA ILE A 611 19.36 -27.89 22.45
C ILE A 611 19.20 -29.06 21.48
N VAL A 612 20.21 -29.32 20.64
CA VAL A 612 20.15 -30.40 19.63
C VAL A 612 20.01 -31.77 20.29
N ARG A 613 20.71 -32.00 21.41
CA ARG A 613 20.59 -33.26 22.18
C ARG A 613 19.19 -33.47 22.76
N ASN A 614 18.52 -32.41 23.18
CA ASN A 614 17.19 -32.47 23.79
C ASN A 614 16.05 -32.19 22.80
N MET A 615 16.34 -32.01 21.51
CA MET A 615 15.41 -31.55 20.49
C MET A 615 14.10 -32.36 20.46
N ARG A 616 14.19 -33.69 20.46
CA ARG A 616 13.00 -34.56 20.46
C ARG A 616 12.07 -34.31 21.65
N LYS A 617 12.64 -33.96 22.81
CA LYS A 617 11.84 -33.62 23.99
C LYS A 617 11.19 -32.25 23.82
N ILE A 618 11.94 -31.27 23.32
CA ILE A 618 11.45 -29.89 23.14
C ILE A 618 10.31 -29.83 22.12
N THR A 619 10.42 -30.54 21.00
CA THR A 619 9.50 -30.38 19.86
C THR A 619 8.34 -31.39 19.85
N MET A 620 8.13 -32.17 20.91
CA MET A 620 7.21 -33.33 20.86
C MET A 620 5.72 -32.96 20.74
N ASP A 621 5.34 -31.79 21.25
CA ASP A 621 3.95 -31.28 21.23
C ASP A 621 3.72 -30.24 20.13
N LEU A 622 4.75 -29.96 19.31
CA LEU A 622 4.70 -28.97 18.25
C LEU A 622 4.09 -29.53 16.97
N SER A 623 3.35 -28.68 16.26
CA SER A 623 2.89 -28.94 14.90
C SER A 623 4.06 -28.94 13.90
N PRO A 624 3.91 -29.56 12.71
CA PRO A 624 4.97 -29.57 11.70
C PRO A 624 5.49 -28.18 11.32
N GLN A 625 4.60 -27.18 11.22
CA GLN A 625 5.01 -25.81 10.87
C GLN A 625 5.88 -25.17 11.97
N GLN A 626 5.53 -25.38 13.23
CA GLN A 626 6.31 -24.93 14.38
C GLN A 626 7.67 -25.65 14.44
N ILE A 627 7.70 -26.94 14.10
CA ILE A 627 8.96 -27.70 13.96
C ILE A 627 9.84 -27.07 12.88
N HIS A 628 9.31 -26.74 11.71
CA HIS A 628 10.11 -26.09 10.66
C HIS A 628 10.72 -24.77 11.16
N THR A 629 9.93 -23.94 11.85
CA THR A 629 10.39 -22.68 12.47
C THR A 629 11.49 -22.90 13.50
N PHE A 630 11.37 -23.96 14.31
CA PHE A 630 12.39 -24.36 15.27
C PHE A 630 13.71 -24.76 14.59
N TYR A 631 13.64 -25.54 13.51
CA TYR A 631 14.82 -25.92 12.72
C TYR A 631 15.49 -24.72 12.06
N GLU A 632 14.72 -23.76 11.55
CA GLU A 632 15.25 -22.49 11.03
C GLU A 632 15.99 -21.70 12.12
N ALA A 633 15.42 -21.60 13.33
CA ALA A 633 16.05 -20.96 14.48
C ALA A 633 17.41 -21.61 14.80
N CYS A 634 17.48 -22.93 14.85
CA CYS A 634 18.74 -23.66 15.03
C CYS A 634 19.72 -23.41 13.88
N GLY A 635 19.22 -23.29 12.64
CA GLY A 635 20.03 -22.97 11.47
C GLY A 635 20.73 -21.62 11.58
N TYR A 636 20.07 -20.57 12.08
CA TYR A 636 20.71 -19.28 12.35
C TYR A 636 21.84 -19.41 13.38
N MET A 637 21.69 -20.24 14.41
CA MET A 637 22.75 -20.48 15.39
C MET A 637 23.96 -21.16 14.73
N ILE A 638 23.72 -22.22 13.93
CA ILE A 638 24.78 -22.96 13.22
C ILE A 638 25.49 -22.08 12.19
N SER A 639 24.78 -21.16 11.53
CA SER A 639 25.39 -20.19 10.60
C SER A 639 26.45 -19.31 11.27
N ALA A 640 26.37 -19.10 12.59
CA ALA A 640 27.32 -18.30 13.36
C ALA A 640 28.58 -19.08 13.80
N GLN A 641 28.65 -20.39 13.56
CA GLN A 641 29.83 -21.19 13.86
C GLN A 641 30.90 -21.00 12.77
N GLY A 642 31.96 -20.25 13.10
CA GLY A 642 33.04 -19.95 12.15
C GLY A 642 33.96 -21.13 11.81
N GLN A 643 33.97 -22.20 12.62
CA GLN A 643 34.81 -23.38 12.35
C GLN A 643 34.05 -24.42 11.52
N LYS A 644 34.40 -24.54 10.24
CA LYS A 644 33.74 -25.45 9.28
C LYS A 644 33.57 -26.89 9.80
N GLY A 645 34.62 -27.49 10.37
CA GLY A 645 34.54 -28.86 10.88
C GLY A 645 33.54 -29.04 12.04
N LEU A 646 33.40 -28.05 12.92
CA LEU A 646 32.37 -28.06 13.98
C LEU A 646 30.99 -27.75 13.40
N GLN A 647 30.91 -26.83 12.45
CA GLN A 647 29.67 -26.47 11.77
C GLN A 647 29.06 -27.68 11.06
N ASP A 648 29.84 -28.43 10.28
CA ASP A 648 29.40 -29.65 9.59
C ASP A 648 28.88 -30.70 10.59
N ARG A 649 29.56 -30.87 11.73
CA ARG A 649 29.11 -31.77 12.81
C ARG A 649 27.79 -31.30 13.42
N LEU A 650 27.60 -30.00 13.63
CA LEU A 650 26.34 -29.45 14.15
C LEU A 650 25.20 -29.65 13.14
N ILE A 651 25.46 -29.48 11.84
CA ILE A 651 24.49 -29.75 10.77
C ILE A 651 24.09 -31.23 10.79
N GLU A 652 25.05 -32.14 10.86
CA GLU A 652 24.80 -33.58 10.92
C GLU A 652 23.93 -33.95 12.14
N ASN A 653 24.24 -33.40 13.32
CA ASN A 653 23.47 -33.66 14.53
C ASN A 653 22.05 -33.07 14.46
N LEU A 654 21.90 -31.84 13.93
CA LEU A 654 20.59 -31.20 13.75
C LEU A 654 19.70 -32.03 12.81
N MET A 655 20.26 -32.49 11.70
CA MET A 655 19.53 -33.20 10.64
C MET A 655 19.41 -34.71 10.89
N ALA A 656 19.92 -35.23 12.01
CA ALA A 656 19.90 -36.66 12.32
C ALA A 656 18.48 -37.29 12.29
N LEU A 657 17.48 -36.59 12.85
CA LEU A 657 16.09 -37.10 12.87
C LEU A 657 15.45 -37.09 11.46
N PRO A 658 15.45 -35.97 10.70
CA PRO A 658 14.98 -35.97 9.31
C PRO A 658 15.73 -36.98 8.42
N ASN A 659 17.05 -37.10 8.58
CA ASN A 659 17.86 -38.03 7.80
C ASN A 659 17.52 -39.48 8.11
N SER A 660 17.33 -39.84 9.39
CA SER A 660 16.91 -41.20 9.74
C SER A 660 15.54 -41.56 9.17
N ALA A 661 14.60 -40.60 9.14
CA ALA A 661 13.28 -40.82 8.54
C ALA A 661 13.37 -40.92 7.01
N TRP A 662 14.20 -40.08 6.39
CA TRP A 662 14.49 -40.12 4.95
C TRP A 662 15.08 -41.46 4.52
N ASP A 663 16.13 -41.92 5.22
CA ASP A 663 16.83 -43.17 4.91
C ASP A 663 15.88 -44.39 5.00
N GLN A 664 14.95 -44.39 5.95
CA GLN A 664 13.90 -45.42 6.07
C GLN A 664 12.95 -45.40 4.87
N ILE A 665 12.46 -44.22 4.47
CA ILE A 665 11.55 -44.08 3.32
C ILE A 665 12.26 -44.49 2.03
N ILE A 666 13.53 -44.12 1.84
CA ILE A 666 14.32 -44.53 0.67
C ILE A 666 14.51 -46.05 0.64
N ALA A 667 14.84 -46.67 1.77
CA ALA A 667 14.97 -48.12 1.85
C ALA A 667 13.66 -48.85 1.50
N GLU A 668 12.52 -48.36 2.00
CA GLU A 668 11.21 -48.91 1.67
C GLU A 668 10.81 -48.65 0.21
N ALA A 669 11.07 -47.46 -0.32
CA ALA A 669 10.73 -47.08 -1.70
C ALA A 669 11.54 -47.87 -2.72
N ASN A 670 12.80 -48.19 -2.41
CA ASN A 670 13.65 -49.06 -3.22
C ASN A 670 13.13 -50.51 -3.28
N LEU A 671 12.43 -50.97 -2.23
CA LEU A 671 11.76 -52.27 -2.23
C LEU A 671 10.42 -52.23 -2.97
N ASN A 672 9.63 -51.16 -2.77
CA ASN A 672 8.35 -50.97 -3.40
C ASN A 672 8.02 -49.49 -3.61
N ALA A 673 8.14 -49.00 -4.85
CA ALA A 673 7.84 -47.61 -5.19
C ALA A 673 6.37 -47.22 -4.91
N ALA A 674 5.45 -48.18 -4.79
CA ALA A 674 4.04 -47.89 -4.52
C ALA A 674 3.81 -47.20 -3.16
N ILE A 675 4.74 -47.29 -2.21
CA ILE A 675 4.62 -46.57 -0.93
C ILE A 675 4.55 -45.05 -1.11
N LEU A 676 5.09 -44.52 -2.22
CA LEU A 676 5.06 -43.09 -2.52
C LEU A 676 3.64 -42.60 -2.87
N GLN A 677 2.71 -43.51 -3.12
CA GLN A 677 1.30 -43.20 -3.31
C GLN A 677 0.50 -43.16 -2.00
N ASP A 678 1.10 -43.57 -0.88
CA ASP A 678 0.47 -43.53 0.43
C ASP A 678 0.41 -42.09 0.96
N GLY A 679 -0.78 -41.70 1.45
CA GLY A 679 -1.04 -40.35 1.89
C GLY A 679 -0.23 -39.93 3.12
N ASN A 680 0.13 -40.88 4.00
CA ASN A 680 0.99 -40.57 5.16
C ASN A 680 2.45 -40.43 4.74
N THR A 681 2.94 -41.33 3.88
CA THR A 681 4.30 -41.23 3.30
C THR A 681 4.52 -39.89 2.60
N ILE A 682 3.57 -39.44 1.78
CA ILE A 682 3.61 -38.13 1.11
C ILE A 682 3.75 -36.98 2.13
N LYS A 683 2.96 -37.01 3.21
CA LYS A 683 3.03 -35.98 4.26
C LYS A 683 4.38 -35.99 4.98
N ILE A 684 4.93 -37.16 5.29
CA ILE A 684 6.22 -37.29 5.96
C ILE A 684 7.33 -36.75 5.05
N ILE A 685 7.36 -37.14 3.77
CA ILE A 685 8.32 -36.61 2.78
C ILE A 685 8.22 -35.09 2.68
N GLY A 686 7.00 -34.56 2.58
CA GLY A 686 6.76 -33.12 2.56
C GLY A 686 7.32 -32.39 3.79
N ASN A 687 7.13 -32.95 4.99
CA ASN A 687 7.69 -32.38 6.22
C ASN A 687 9.22 -32.47 6.27
N ILE A 688 9.81 -33.58 5.81
CA ILE A 688 11.28 -33.72 5.71
C ILE A 688 11.84 -32.64 4.80
N MET A 689 11.26 -32.45 3.60
CA MET A 689 11.72 -31.43 2.65
C MET A 689 11.56 -30.02 3.21
N LYS A 690 10.41 -29.69 3.80
CA LYS A 690 10.19 -28.39 4.44
C LYS A 690 11.13 -28.11 5.60
N THR A 691 11.46 -29.13 6.39
CA THR A 691 12.49 -29.03 7.45
C THR A 691 13.87 -28.73 6.86
N ASN A 692 14.23 -29.39 5.75
CA ASN A 692 15.49 -29.09 5.04
C ASN A 692 15.47 -27.68 4.43
N VAL A 693 14.35 -27.21 3.87
CA VAL A 693 14.20 -25.83 3.34
C VAL A 693 14.42 -24.81 4.46
N ALA A 694 13.75 -25.02 5.61
CA ALA A 694 13.89 -24.15 6.79
C ALA A 694 15.34 -24.09 7.29
N ALA A 695 16.00 -25.25 7.45
CA ALA A 695 17.41 -25.29 7.84
C ALA A 695 18.34 -24.66 6.77
N CYS A 696 18.09 -24.92 5.48
CA CYS A 696 18.89 -24.39 4.37
C CYS A 696 18.80 -22.87 4.28
N SER A 697 17.59 -22.31 4.39
CA SER A 697 17.34 -20.87 4.30
C SER A 697 18.11 -20.05 5.34
N SER A 698 18.34 -20.62 6.52
CA SER A 698 18.99 -19.98 7.67
C SER A 698 20.49 -20.31 7.78
N ILE A 699 20.93 -21.51 7.38
CA ILE A 699 22.36 -21.91 7.36
C ILE A 699 23.08 -21.30 6.15
N GLY A 700 22.42 -21.22 4.99
CA GLY A 700 22.98 -20.70 3.75
C GLY A 700 23.96 -21.66 3.06
N THR A 701 25.03 -21.12 2.45
CA THR A 701 26.04 -21.85 1.66
C THR A 701 26.59 -23.11 2.34
N TYR A 702 26.76 -23.08 3.66
CA TYR A 702 27.33 -24.18 4.44
C TYR A 702 26.42 -25.41 4.52
N PHE A 703 25.16 -25.31 4.08
CA PHE A 703 24.23 -26.43 4.01
C PHE A 703 24.62 -27.50 2.97
N TYR A 704 25.69 -27.27 2.19
CA TYR A 704 26.19 -28.21 1.19
C TYR A 704 26.38 -29.64 1.71
N SER A 705 26.93 -29.80 2.93
CA SER A 705 27.18 -31.12 3.51
C SER A 705 25.91 -31.95 3.72
N GLN A 706 24.79 -31.28 4.01
CA GLN A 706 23.48 -31.91 4.13
C GLN A 706 22.82 -32.16 2.77
N ILE A 707 22.71 -31.13 1.91
CA ILE A 707 22.05 -31.33 0.60
C ILE A 707 22.81 -32.34 -0.25
N GLY A 708 24.15 -32.30 -0.24
CA GLY A 708 25.00 -33.26 -0.94
C GLY A 708 24.78 -34.72 -0.51
N ARG A 709 24.41 -34.97 0.75
CA ARG A 709 24.06 -36.31 1.24
C ARG A 709 22.79 -36.85 0.57
N ILE A 710 21.74 -36.02 0.49
CA ILE A 710 20.41 -36.46 0.05
C ILE A 710 20.14 -36.19 -1.45
N TYR A 711 21.02 -35.46 -2.13
CA TYR A 711 20.75 -34.91 -3.46
C TYR A 711 20.41 -35.97 -4.51
N LEU A 712 21.22 -37.02 -4.64
CA LEU A 712 20.99 -38.07 -5.64
C LEU A 712 19.71 -38.87 -5.34
N ASP A 713 19.44 -39.14 -4.06
CA ASP A 713 18.22 -39.81 -3.63
C ASP A 713 16.98 -38.94 -3.88
N MET A 714 17.07 -37.62 -3.69
CA MET A 714 16.00 -36.69 -4.06
C MET A 714 15.70 -36.75 -5.55
N LEU A 715 16.74 -36.73 -6.41
CA LEU A 715 16.54 -36.84 -7.86
C LEU A 715 15.95 -38.19 -8.27
N ASN A 716 16.35 -39.29 -7.62
CA ASN A 716 15.78 -40.61 -7.86
C ASN A 716 14.31 -40.67 -7.41
N MET A 717 13.97 -40.09 -6.26
CA MET A 717 12.60 -39.98 -5.77
C MET A 717 11.75 -39.11 -6.71
N TYR A 718 12.29 -38.01 -7.22
CA TYR A 718 11.63 -37.16 -8.21
C TYR A 718 11.27 -37.98 -9.47
N ARG A 719 12.22 -38.75 -10.01
CA ARG A 719 11.99 -39.62 -11.17
C ARG A 719 10.95 -40.72 -10.88
N ALA A 720 11.02 -41.36 -9.71
CA ALA A 720 10.07 -42.38 -9.31
C ALA A 720 8.65 -41.82 -9.17
N ALA A 721 8.50 -40.66 -8.52
CA ALA A 721 7.22 -39.96 -8.41
C ALA A 721 6.66 -39.60 -9.79
N SER A 722 7.50 -39.08 -10.68
CA SER A 722 7.13 -38.80 -12.07
C SER A 722 6.64 -40.02 -12.84
N GLN A 723 7.31 -41.16 -12.71
CA GLN A 723 6.87 -42.40 -13.36
C GLN A 723 5.48 -42.82 -12.86
N LEU A 724 5.25 -42.76 -11.55
CA LEU A 724 3.94 -43.08 -10.96
C LEU A 724 2.83 -42.12 -11.41
N ILE A 725 3.15 -40.84 -11.61
CA ILE A 725 2.22 -39.86 -12.18
C ILE A 725 1.87 -40.26 -13.62
N ASN A 726 2.87 -40.60 -14.43
CA ASN A 726 2.67 -41.01 -15.82
C ASN A 726 1.86 -42.30 -15.95
N ASP A 727 2.13 -43.29 -15.09
CA ASP A 727 1.36 -44.54 -15.04
C ASP A 727 -0.10 -44.27 -14.65
N ALA A 728 -0.34 -43.37 -13.68
CA ALA A 728 -1.70 -42.98 -13.30
C ALA A 728 -2.44 -42.24 -14.43
N VAL A 729 -1.77 -41.34 -15.14
CA VAL A 729 -2.34 -40.64 -16.30
C VAL A 729 -2.62 -41.61 -17.45
N ALA A 730 -1.76 -42.60 -17.69
CA ALA A 730 -1.97 -43.61 -18.71
C ALA A 730 -3.17 -44.51 -18.41
N ASN A 731 -3.41 -44.81 -17.13
CA ASN A 731 -4.51 -45.67 -16.70
C ASN A 731 -5.86 -44.93 -16.59
N ASP A 732 -5.87 -43.75 -15.96
CA ASP A 732 -7.09 -43.02 -15.60
C ASP A 732 -7.37 -41.81 -16.52
N GLY A 733 -6.45 -41.47 -17.41
CA GLY A 733 -6.57 -40.33 -18.34
C GLY A 733 -6.33 -38.96 -17.68
N THR A 734 -6.86 -37.90 -18.29
CA THR A 734 -6.61 -36.50 -17.89
C THR A 734 -7.25 -36.11 -16.54
N ILE A 735 -8.09 -36.95 -15.95
CA ILE A 735 -8.62 -36.73 -14.60
C ILE A 735 -7.59 -37.10 -13.51
N ALA A 736 -6.60 -37.95 -13.82
CA ALA A 736 -5.63 -38.46 -12.85
C ALA A 736 -4.90 -37.34 -12.08
N PRO A 737 -4.40 -36.26 -12.71
CA PRO A 737 -3.71 -35.16 -12.02
C PRO A 737 -4.54 -34.44 -10.95
N LYS A 738 -5.88 -34.55 -11.03
CA LYS A 738 -6.80 -33.94 -10.08
C LYS A 738 -7.09 -34.84 -8.87
N THR A 739 -6.67 -36.11 -8.91
CA THR A 739 -6.87 -37.06 -7.81
C THR A 739 -5.90 -36.79 -6.64
N PRO A 740 -6.29 -37.12 -5.39
CA PRO A 740 -5.42 -36.91 -4.22
C PRO A 740 -4.06 -37.60 -4.32
N LYS A 741 -3.99 -38.79 -4.94
CA LYS A 741 -2.76 -39.56 -5.12
C LYS A 741 -1.76 -38.80 -5.99
N VAL A 742 -2.17 -38.37 -7.17
CA VAL A 742 -1.29 -37.67 -8.11
C VAL A 742 -0.92 -36.27 -7.59
N ARG A 743 -1.85 -35.58 -6.94
CA ARG A 743 -1.56 -34.31 -6.22
C ARG A 743 -0.50 -34.50 -5.13
N GLY A 744 -0.55 -35.61 -4.41
CA GLY A 744 0.46 -35.96 -3.41
C GLY A 744 1.84 -36.18 -4.03
N LEU A 745 1.92 -36.96 -5.12
CA LEU A 745 3.17 -37.18 -5.86
C LEU A 745 3.75 -35.87 -6.45
N ARG A 746 2.90 -34.99 -6.98
CA ARG A 746 3.30 -33.65 -7.42
C ARG A 746 3.82 -32.79 -6.27
N THR A 747 3.24 -32.91 -5.07
CA THR A 747 3.73 -32.23 -3.87
C THR A 747 5.16 -32.67 -3.54
N ILE A 748 5.48 -33.96 -3.62
CA ILE A 748 6.85 -34.46 -3.42
C ILE A 748 7.81 -33.78 -4.40
N LYS A 749 7.47 -33.78 -5.70
CA LYS A 749 8.29 -33.14 -6.74
C LYS A 749 8.51 -31.65 -6.45
N LYS A 750 7.44 -30.94 -6.10
CA LYS A 750 7.48 -29.49 -5.79
C LYS A 750 8.38 -29.17 -4.60
N GLU A 751 8.26 -29.92 -3.50
CA GLU A 751 9.07 -29.66 -2.30
C GLU A 751 10.56 -30.00 -2.51
N ILE A 752 10.87 -31.01 -3.34
CA ILE A 752 12.25 -31.30 -3.79
C ILE A 752 12.82 -30.10 -4.56
N LEU A 753 12.06 -29.57 -5.52
CA LEU A 753 12.46 -28.43 -6.34
C LEU A 753 12.70 -27.18 -5.48
N LYS A 754 11.83 -26.89 -4.51
CA LYS A 754 11.99 -25.77 -3.58
C LYS A 754 13.26 -25.85 -2.74
N LEU A 755 13.65 -27.05 -2.28
CA LEU A 755 14.91 -27.21 -1.54
C LEU A 755 16.12 -26.92 -2.41
N ILE A 756 16.10 -27.39 -3.66
CA ILE A 756 17.17 -27.13 -4.63
C ILE A 756 17.25 -25.63 -4.95
N ASP A 757 16.10 -25.01 -5.20
CA ASP A 757 15.96 -23.56 -5.43
C ASP A 757 16.57 -22.74 -4.28
N THR A 758 16.12 -23.02 -3.05
CA THR A 758 16.59 -22.35 -1.82
C THR A 758 18.10 -22.47 -1.68
N TYR A 759 18.67 -23.64 -1.93
CA TYR A 759 20.11 -23.83 -1.81
C TYR A 759 20.89 -23.08 -2.90
N VAL A 760 20.43 -23.11 -4.16
CA VAL A 760 21.06 -22.39 -5.26
C VAL A 760 21.06 -20.89 -5.01
N GLU A 761 19.93 -20.34 -4.53
CA GLU A 761 19.83 -18.92 -4.18
C GLU A 761 20.88 -18.53 -3.11
N LYS A 762 21.01 -19.35 -2.07
CA LYS A 762 21.91 -19.11 -0.94
C LYS A 762 23.37 -19.46 -1.18
N SER A 763 23.72 -20.26 -2.19
CA SER A 763 25.10 -20.70 -2.42
C SER A 763 26.00 -19.56 -2.90
N ASP A 764 27.20 -19.46 -2.33
CA ASP A 764 28.26 -18.58 -2.83
C ASP A 764 29.18 -19.27 -3.84
N ASP A 765 29.21 -20.61 -3.87
CA ASP A 765 30.06 -21.41 -4.77
C ASP A 765 29.31 -21.78 -6.05
N VAL A 766 29.31 -20.82 -6.98
CA VAL A 766 28.65 -20.89 -8.30
C VAL A 766 29.22 -22.02 -9.16
N ASP A 767 30.54 -22.24 -9.13
CA ASP A 767 31.22 -23.25 -9.95
C ASP A 767 30.88 -24.67 -9.51
N MET A 768 30.83 -24.90 -8.19
CA MET A 768 30.40 -26.17 -7.63
C MET A 768 28.95 -26.48 -8.01
N VAL A 769 28.04 -25.50 -7.91
CA VAL A 769 26.63 -25.66 -8.30
C VAL A 769 26.52 -26.00 -9.79
N ASN A 770 27.20 -25.24 -10.67
CA ASN A 770 27.17 -25.47 -12.11
C ASN A 770 27.74 -26.84 -12.51
N THR A 771 28.79 -27.31 -11.85
CA THR A 771 29.49 -28.54 -12.25
C THR A 771 28.83 -29.79 -11.66
N ASN A 772 28.42 -29.75 -10.39
CA ASN A 772 28.01 -30.94 -9.66
C ASN A 772 26.50 -31.06 -9.49
N MET A 773 25.76 -29.95 -9.44
CA MET A 773 24.32 -29.96 -9.16
C MET A 773 23.46 -29.79 -10.41
N VAL A 774 23.78 -28.81 -11.26
CA VAL A 774 22.93 -28.50 -12.42
C VAL A 774 22.81 -29.66 -13.41
N PRO A 775 23.87 -30.35 -13.86
CA PRO A 775 23.74 -31.40 -14.87
C PRO A 775 22.79 -32.55 -14.47
N PRO A 776 22.92 -33.17 -13.29
CA PRO A 776 22.00 -34.24 -12.88
C PRO A 776 20.58 -33.73 -12.62
N LEU A 777 20.40 -32.46 -12.22
CA LEU A 777 19.09 -31.83 -12.10
C LEU A 777 18.40 -31.75 -13.46
N LEU A 778 19.07 -31.18 -14.46
CA LEU A 778 18.51 -31.01 -15.80
C LEU A 778 18.11 -32.36 -16.41
N GLU A 779 18.95 -33.38 -16.24
CA GLU A 779 18.65 -34.75 -16.68
C GLU A 779 17.38 -35.33 -16.01
N ALA A 780 17.17 -35.04 -14.73
CA ALA A 780 16.00 -35.52 -14.00
C ALA A 780 14.70 -34.77 -14.34
N VAL A 781 14.77 -33.46 -14.59
CA VAL A 781 13.57 -32.59 -14.62
C VAL A 781 13.13 -32.18 -16.02
N LEU A 782 14.04 -31.92 -16.96
CA LEU A 782 13.69 -31.32 -18.24
C LEU A 782 12.89 -32.28 -19.14
N ILE A 783 13.40 -33.50 -19.32
CA ILE A 783 12.74 -34.53 -20.14
C ILE A 783 11.40 -34.94 -19.50
N ASP A 784 11.37 -35.02 -18.17
CA ASP A 784 10.15 -35.27 -17.41
C ASP A 784 9.09 -34.18 -17.67
N TYR A 785 9.47 -32.91 -17.53
CA TYR A 785 8.56 -31.78 -17.78
C TYR A 785 7.98 -31.82 -19.21
N ASN A 786 8.84 -32.05 -20.22
CA ASN A 786 8.41 -32.09 -21.61
C ASN A 786 7.39 -33.21 -21.89
N ARG A 787 7.66 -34.43 -21.39
CA ARG A 787 6.84 -35.62 -21.65
C ARG A 787 5.52 -35.66 -20.87
N ASN A 788 5.44 -34.97 -19.74
CA ASN A 788 4.22 -34.93 -18.94
C ASN A 788 3.09 -34.21 -19.69
N VAL A 789 1.85 -34.66 -19.45
CA VAL A 789 0.64 -33.96 -19.93
C VAL A 789 0.54 -32.57 -19.29
N PRO A 790 -0.12 -31.58 -19.91
CA PRO A 790 -0.21 -30.20 -19.41
C PRO A 790 -0.58 -30.09 -17.92
N ASP A 791 -1.60 -30.81 -17.46
CA ASP A 791 -2.07 -30.80 -16.05
C ASP A 791 -1.09 -31.46 -15.05
N ALA A 792 -0.07 -32.18 -15.53
CA ALA A 792 0.97 -32.82 -14.72
C ALA A 792 2.32 -32.07 -14.76
N ARG A 793 2.46 -31.04 -15.60
CA ARG A 793 3.65 -30.19 -15.64
C ARG A 793 3.68 -29.26 -14.43
N GLU A 794 4.84 -29.15 -13.79
CA GLU A 794 5.00 -28.36 -12.58
C GLU A 794 5.67 -27.01 -12.88
N ALA A 795 4.99 -25.90 -12.60
CA ALA A 795 5.50 -24.55 -12.86
C ALA A 795 6.79 -24.24 -12.07
N GLU A 796 6.98 -24.90 -10.92
CA GLU A 796 8.19 -24.82 -10.10
C GLU A 796 9.46 -25.20 -10.89
N VAL A 797 9.37 -26.05 -11.92
CA VAL A 797 10.52 -26.36 -12.79
C VAL A 797 11.01 -25.08 -13.50
N LEU A 798 10.08 -24.27 -14.03
CA LEU A 798 10.41 -23.00 -14.68
C LEU A 798 10.99 -21.99 -13.68
N HIS A 799 10.46 -21.98 -12.45
CA HIS A 799 10.97 -21.15 -11.36
C HIS A 799 12.43 -21.48 -11.03
N VAL A 800 12.73 -22.75 -10.77
CA VAL A 800 14.10 -23.23 -10.47
C VAL A 800 15.05 -22.91 -11.62
N MET A 801 14.63 -23.10 -12.88
CA MET A 801 15.46 -22.72 -14.03
C MET A 801 15.74 -21.23 -14.05
N THR A 802 14.74 -20.40 -13.71
CA THR A 802 14.91 -18.94 -13.61
C THR A 802 15.93 -18.58 -12.54
N THR A 803 15.82 -19.16 -11.34
CA THR A 803 16.77 -18.93 -10.23
C THR A 803 18.18 -19.37 -10.60
N ILE A 804 18.35 -20.52 -11.25
CA ILE A 804 19.66 -21.02 -11.70
C ILE A 804 20.27 -20.07 -12.73
N VAL A 805 19.50 -19.62 -13.73
CA VAL A 805 19.99 -18.67 -14.75
C VAL A 805 20.35 -17.33 -14.11
N HIS A 806 19.50 -16.81 -13.22
CA HIS A 806 19.76 -15.58 -12.48
C HIS A 806 20.99 -15.69 -11.56
N LYS A 807 21.28 -16.86 -10.99
CA LYS A 807 22.41 -17.04 -10.07
C LYS A 807 23.73 -17.31 -10.79
N LEU A 808 23.70 -18.13 -11.85
CA LEU A 808 24.91 -18.60 -12.54
C LEU A 808 25.27 -17.78 -13.79
N HIS A 809 24.37 -16.91 -14.26
CA HIS A 809 24.56 -16.02 -15.41
C HIS A 809 25.13 -16.76 -16.64
N THR A 810 26.23 -16.27 -17.22
CA THR A 810 26.86 -16.76 -18.45
C THR A 810 27.34 -18.22 -18.35
N SER A 811 27.54 -18.74 -17.13
CA SER A 811 27.93 -20.14 -16.90
C SER A 811 26.85 -21.16 -17.29
N MET A 812 25.62 -20.69 -17.59
CA MET A 812 24.51 -21.49 -18.08
C MET A 812 24.35 -21.47 -19.61
N GLU A 813 25.10 -20.64 -20.35
CA GLU A 813 24.91 -20.45 -21.79
C GLU A 813 24.97 -21.74 -22.62
N ASP A 814 25.81 -22.70 -22.22
CA ASP A 814 25.95 -24.01 -22.87
C ASP A 814 24.73 -24.93 -22.63
N LYS A 815 23.96 -24.66 -21.57
CA LYS A 815 22.80 -25.47 -21.14
C LYS A 815 21.45 -24.86 -21.56
N ILE A 816 21.40 -23.57 -21.89
CA ILE A 816 20.18 -22.89 -22.35
C ILE A 816 19.48 -23.61 -23.52
N PRO A 817 20.18 -24.09 -24.57
CA PRO A 817 19.49 -24.79 -25.66
C PRO A 817 18.70 -26.01 -25.19
N ALA A 818 19.26 -26.82 -24.30
CA ALA A 818 18.59 -28.00 -23.75
C ALA A 818 17.36 -27.64 -22.90
N ILE A 819 17.43 -26.53 -22.14
CA ILE A 819 16.30 -25.99 -21.38
C ILE A 819 15.20 -25.57 -22.35
N MET A 820 15.52 -24.74 -23.35
CA MET A 820 14.56 -24.22 -24.34
C MET A 820 13.88 -25.34 -25.12
N ASP A 821 14.62 -26.33 -25.59
CA ASP A 821 14.06 -27.49 -26.31
C ASP A 821 13.05 -28.27 -25.46
N SER A 822 13.26 -28.33 -24.15
CA SER A 822 12.42 -29.11 -23.25
C SER A 822 11.19 -28.35 -22.75
N VAL A 823 11.29 -27.04 -22.52
CA VAL A 823 10.23 -26.26 -21.86
C VAL A 823 9.50 -25.28 -22.76
N PHE A 824 10.10 -24.81 -23.86
CA PHE A 824 9.59 -23.66 -24.59
C PHE A 824 8.28 -23.94 -25.33
N SER A 825 8.31 -24.82 -26.33
CA SER A 825 7.16 -25.12 -27.19
C SER A 825 5.98 -25.68 -26.40
N CYS A 826 6.28 -26.62 -25.50
CA CYS A 826 5.25 -27.33 -24.74
C CYS A 826 4.55 -26.44 -23.72
N THR A 827 5.23 -25.44 -23.15
CA THR A 827 4.62 -24.45 -22.24
C THR A 827 3.87 -23.39 -23.03
N LEU A 828 4.41 -22.94 -24.17
CA LEU A 828 3.73 -21.96 -25.02
C LEU A 828 2.35 -22.46 -25.49
N GLU A 829 2.25 -23.73 -25.87
CA GLU A 829 0.97 -24.37 -26.24
C GLU A 829 -0.06 -24.44 -25.09
N MET A 830 0.39 -24.35 -23.84
CA MET A 830 -0.49 -24.30 -22.67
C MET A 830 -1.05 -22.90 -22.45
N ILE A 831 -0.25 -21.86 -22.68
CA ILE A 831 -0.60 -20.48 -22.29
C ILE A 831 -1.13 -19.63 -23.45
N ASN A 832 -0.98 -20.08 -24.70
CA ASN A 832 -1.34 -19.29 -25.89
C ASN A 832 -2.80 -19.40 -26.33
N LYS A 833 -3.63 -20.21 -25.66
CA LYS A 833 -5.04 -20.45 -26.03
C LYS A 833 -5.99 -19.43 -25.39
N ASP A 834 -5.72 -19.03 -24.16
CA ASP A 834 -6.50 -18.05 -23.41
C ASP A 834 -5.66 -17.35 -22.33
N PHE A 835 -6.24 -16.31 -21.74
CA PHE A 835 -5.61 -15.48 -20.70
C PHE A 835 -5.87 -15.94 -19.25
N HIS A 836 -6.46 -17.11 -19.01
CA HIS A 836 -6.92 -17.53 -17.68
C HIS A 836 -6.34 -18.87 -17.21
N GLU A 837 -6.10 -19.82 -18.11
CA GLU A 837 -5.55 -21.13 -17.78
C GLU A 837 -4.05 -21.06 -17.45
N TYR A 838 -3.61 -21.93 -16.54
CA TYR A 838 -2.21 -22.07 -16.11
C TYR A 838 -1.50 -20.75 -15.71
N PRO A 839 -2.06 -19.97 -14.76
CA PRO A 839 -1.49 -18.67 -14.38
C PRO A 839 -0.08 -18.77 -13.80
N GLU A 840 0.21 -19.82 -13.02
CA GLU A 840 1.55 -20.06 -12.46
C GLU A 840 2.58 -20.33 -13.56
N HIS A 841 2.26 -21.20 -14.53
CA HIS A 841 3.15 -21.47 -15.66
C HIS A 841 3.41 -20.23 -16.49
N ARG A 842 2.39 -19.40 -16.70
CA ARG A 842 2.50 -18.16 -17.46
C ARG A 842 3.51 -17.20 -16.82
N VAL A 843 3.34 -16.90 -15.53
CA VAL A 843 4.24 -15.99 -14.80
C VAL A 843 5.68 -16.53 -14.83
N GLN A 844 5.88 -17.81 -14.51
CA GLN A 844 7.23 -18.39 -14.45
C GLN A 844 7.87 -18.55 -15.83
N PHE A 845 7.08 -18.81 -16.88
CA PHE A 845 7.57 -18.88 -18.25
C PHE A 845 8.15 -17.55 -18.72
N PHE A 846 7.45 -16.45 -18.50
CA PHE A 846 7.94 -15.12 -18.87
C PHE A 846 9.12 -14.66 -18.01
N LYS A 847 9.12 -15.00 -16.71
CA LYS A 847 10.30 -14.76 -15.85
C LYS A 847 11.53 -15.52 -16.33
N LEU A 848 11.36 -16.77 -16.76
CA LEU A 848 12.46 -17.56 -17.33
C LEU A 848 12.99 -16.92 -18.62
N LEU A 849 12.10 -16.55 -19.55
CA LEU A 849 12.52 -15.90 -20.80
C LEU A 849 13.22 -14.56 -20.56
N GLN A 850 12.72 -13.76 -19.62
CA GLN A 850 13.36 -12.52 -19.21
C GLN A 850 14.76 -12.79 -18.64
N ALA A 851 14.91 -13.75 -17.71
CA ALA A 851 16.21 -14.09 -17.14
C ALA A 851 17.20 -14.58 -18.20
N ILE A 852 16.75 -15.42 -19.15
CA ILE A 852 17.60 -15.87 -20.26
C ILE A 852 18.02 -14.67 -21.14
N ASN A 853 17.10 -13.74 -21.44
CA ASN A 853 17.41 -12.54 -22.20
C ASN A 853 18.41 -11.63 -21.47
N LEU A 854 18.25 -11.46 -20.17
CA LEU A 854 19.08 -10.55 -19.37
C LEU A 854 20.49 -11.10 -19.13
N TYR A 855 20.63 -12.39 -18.84
CA TYR A 855 21.91 -12.98 -18.39
C TYR A 855 22.59 -13.91 -19.41
N CYS A 856 21.83 -14.44 -20.38
CA CYS A 856 22.32 -15.43 -21.35
C CYS A 856 21.95 -15.07 -22.80
N PHE A 857 21.91 -13.77 -23.12
CA PHE A 857 21.56 -13.27 -24.47
C PHE A 857 22.32 -13.96 -25.63
N PRO A 858 23.63 -14.26 -25.54
CA PRO A 858 24.35 -14.95 -26.61
C PRO A 858 23.78 -16.34 -26.94
N ALA A 859 23.14 -17.01 -25.97
CA ALA A 859 22.47 -18.28 -26.22
C ALA A 859 21.17 -18.12 -27.00
N LEU A 860 20.45 -17.00 -26.84
CA LEU A 860 19.25 -16.70 -27.63
C LEU A 860 19.58 -16.47 -29.11
N LEU A 861 20.74 -15.89 -29.41
CA LEU A 861 21.21 -15.69 -30.78
C LEU A 861 21.53 -17.01 -31.52
N LYS A 862 21.70 -18.11 -30.79
CA LYS A 862 21.92 -19.45 -31.36
C LYS A 862 20.62 -20.17 -31.71
N LEU A 863 19.46 -19.64 -31.32
CA LEU A 863 18.17 -20.20 -31.69
C LEU A 863 17.92 -20.05 -33.19
N ASP A 864 17.13 -20.96 -33.76
CA ASP A 864 16.71 -20.80 -35.15
C ASP A 864 15.75 -19.60 -35.31
N GLY A 865 15.62 -19.10 -36.53
CA GLY A 865 14.80 -17.90 -36.80
C GLY A 865 13.31 -18.07 -36.47
N THR A 866 12.80 -19.31 -36.39
CA THR A 866 11.40 -19.60 -36.03
C THR A 866 11.22 -19.55 -34.53
N GLN A 867 12.10 -20.21 -33.77
CA GLN A 867 12.14 -20.17 -32.31
C GLN A 867 12.34 -18.74 -31.81
N PHE A 868 13.27 -18.00 -32.43
CA PHE A 868 13.51 -16.61 -32.08
C PHE A 868 12.27 -15.75 -32.31
N LYS A 869 11.56 -15.93 -33.43
CA LYS A 869 10.28 -15.25 -33.68
C LYS A 869 9.25 -15.56 -32.58
N PHE A 870 9.11 -16.81 -32.15
CA PHE A 870 8.19 -17.15 -31.07
C PHE A 870 8.54 -16.49 -29.75
N VAL A 871 9.82 -16.25 -29.44
CA VAL A 871 10.24 -15.48 -28.25
C VAL A 871 9.70 -14.06 -28.33
N ILE A 872 9.82 -13.40 -29.50
CA ILE A 872 9.26 -12.05 -29.72
C ILE A 872 7.74 -12.05 -29.61
N ASP A 873 7.07 -12.99 -30.29
CA ASP A 873 5.61 -13.09 -30.27
C ASP A 873 5.10 -13.35 -28.83
N SER A 874 5.83 -14.16 -28.04
CA SER A 874 5.52 -14.42 -26.63
C SER A 874 5.70 -13.16 -25.76
N CYS A 875 6.77 -12.39 -25.99
CA CYS A 875 7.03 -11.13 -25.29
C CYS A 875 5.93 -10.08 -25.57
N MET A 876 5.47 -9.96 -26.81
CA MET A 876 4.36 -9.08 -27.18
C MET A 876 3.02 -9.57 -26.64
N TRP A 877 2.82 -10.88 -26.60
CA TRP A 877 1.64 -11.47 -25.97
C TRP A 877 1.58 -11.17 -24.46
N ALA A 878 2.70 -11.30 -23.75
CA ALA A 878 2.79 -10.94 -22.34
C ALA A 878 2.46 -9.46 -22.10
N SER A 879 2.92 -8.57 -22.99
CA SER A 879 2.67 -7.12 -22.90
C SER A 879 1.20 -6.73 -23.11
N LYS A 880 0.36 -7.63 -23.64
CA LYS A 880 -1.08 -7.43 -23.90
C LYS A 880 -1.96 -8.17 -22.88
N HIS A 881 -1.40 -8.51 -21.72
CA HIS A 881 -2.05 -9.40 -20.75
C HIS A 881 -2.75 -8.59 -19.64
N ASP A 882 -3.93 -9.00 -19.20
CA ASP A 882 -4.72 -8.30 -18.16
C ASP A 882 -4.05 -8.32 -16.77
N ASN A 883 -3.34 -9.41 -16.46
CA ASN A 883 -2.50 -9.51 -15.27
C ASN A 883 -1.28 -8.57 -15.34
N ARG A 884 -1.29 -7.56 -14.47
CA ARG A 884 -0.24 -6.54 -14.30
C ARG A 884 1.18 -7.09 -14.15
N GLU A 885 1.38 -8.22 -13.46
CA GLU A 885 2.72 -8.82 -13.30
C GLU A 885 3.25 -9.36 -14.64
N VAL A 886 2.40 -10.04 -15.40
CA VAL A 886 2.76 -10.59 -16.72
C VAL A 886 2.99 -9.47 -17.73
N GLU A 887 2.12 -8.46 -17.73
CA GLU A 887 2.25 -7.25 -18.56
C GLU A 887 3.60 -6.55 -18.30
N GLY A 888 3.90 -6.29 -17.03
CA GLY A 888 5.14 -5.65 -16.61
C GLY A 888 6.38 -6.46 -16.99
N THR A 889 6.39 -7.78 -16.78
CA THR A 889 7.48 -8.67 -17.21
C THR A 889 7.65 -8.67 -18.73
N GLY A 890 6.56 -8.72 -19.49
CA GLY A 890 6.59 -8.70 -20.96
C GLY A 890 7.21 -7.42 -21.53
N LEU A 891 6.75 -6.26 -21.04
CA LEU A 891 7.25 -4.95 -21.47
C LEU A 891 8.72 -4.74 -21.08
N THR A 892 9.11 -5.19 -19.88
CA THR A 892 10.50 -5.11 -19.41
C THR A 892 11.42 -6.01 -20.24
N MET A 893 11.00 -7.24 -20.51
CA MET A 893 11.72 -8.16 -21.39
C MET A 893 11.90 -7.56 -22.80
N CYS A 894 10.87 -6.91 -23.35
CA CYS A 894 10.99 -6.24 -24.65
C CYS A 894 12.01 -5.11 -24.62
N PHE A 895 11.96 -4.27 -23.58
CA PHE A 895 12.91 -3.19 -23.38
C PHE A 895 14.36 -3.70 -23.29
N GLU A 896 14.61 -4.72 -22.48
CA GLU A 896 15.94 -5.35 -22.35
C GLU A 896 16.40 -5.94 -23.69
N LEU A 897 15.51 -6.65 -24.39
CA LEU A 897 15.80 -7.27 -25.69
C LEU A 897 16.18 -6.24 -26.76
N MET A 898 15.44 -5.12 -26.83
CA MET A 898 15.73 -4.02 -27.76
C MET A 898 17.11 -3.41 -27.49
N ASN A 899 17.50 -3.27 -26.22
CA ASN A 899 18.84 -2.82 -25.84
C ASN A 899 19.92 -3.83 -26.21
N ASN A 900 19.72 -5.11 -25.89
CA ASN A 900 20.66 -6.18 -26.21
C ASN A 900 20.90 -6.28 -27.73
N MET A 901 19.85 -6.16 -28.55
CA MET A 901 19.95 -6.15 -30.01
C MET A 901 20.61 -4.90 -30.58
N ALA A 902 20.52 -3.76 -29.89
CA ALA A 902 21.23 -2.54 -30.29
C ALA A 902 22.75 -2.61 -30.02
N GLU A 903 23.17 -3.45 -29.08
CA GLU A 903 24.59 -3.72 -28.77
C GLU A 903 25.15 -4.98 -29.47
N ALA A 904 24.29 -5.77 -30.12
CA ALA A 904 24.70 -6.93 -30.91
C ALA A 904 25.52 -6.54 -32.15
N ASP A 905 26.10 -7.52 -32.84
CA ASP A 905 26.83 -7.27 -34.08
C ASP A 905 25.93 -6.61 -35.14
N ALA A 906 26.55 -5.76 -35.98
CA ALA A 906 25.80 -4.91 -36.92
C ALA A 906 24.91 -5.69 -37.90
N GLN A 907 25.31 -6.91 -38.27
CA GLN A 907 24.52 -7.73 -39.19
C GLN A 907 23.26 -8.28 -38.50
N THR A 908 23.42 -8.89 -37.32
CA THR A 908 22.30 -9.40 -36.52
C THR A 908 21.35 -8.28 -36.12
N SER A 909 21.89 -7.16 -35.66
CA SER A 909 21.12 -5.96 -35.27
C SER A 909 20.27 -5.43 -36.44
N SER A 910 20.85 -5.30 -37.63
CA SER A 910 20.16 -4.85 -38.84
C SER A 910 19.01 -5.77 -39.24
N ILE A 911 19.24 -7.09 -39.23
CA ILE A 911 18.21 -8.09 -39.54
C ILE A 911 17.06 -7.99 -38.53
N PHE A 912 17.37 -7.89 -37.24
CA PHE A 912 16.39 -7.79 -36.17
C PHE A 912 15.51 -6.54 -36.31
N PHE A 913 16.12 -5.35 -36.39
CA PHE A 913 15.35 -4.11 -36.46
C PHE A 913 14.55 -3.99 -37.74
N ARG A 914 15.06 -4.46 -38.88
CA ARG A 914 14.30 -4.49 -40.14
C ARG A 914 13.06 -5.39 -40.06
N GLN A 915 13.10 -6.46 -39.28
CA GLN A 915 12.00 -7.41 -39.16
C GLN A 915 11.01 -7.07 -38.03
N PHE A 916 11.50 -6.61 -36.88
CA PHE A 916 10.72 -6.53 -35.64
C PHE A 916 10.49 -5.12 -35.10
N TYR A 917 11.21 -4.09 -35.58
CA TYR A 917 11.05 -2.73 -35.04
C TYR A 917 9.61 -2.20 -35.20
N LEU A 918 9.05 -2.28 -36.42
CA LEU A 918 7.69 -1.79 -36.68
C LEU A 918 6.61 -2.64 -35.98
N PRO A 919 6.66 -3.99 -36.01
CA PRO A 919 5.71 -4.81 -35.23
C PRO A 919 5.70 -4.48 -33.74
N ILE A 920 6.87 -4.36 -33.10
CA ILE A 920 6.96 -4.00 -31.68
C ILE A 920 6.36 -2.61 -31.45
N LEU A 921 6.69 -1.63 -32.30
CA LEU A 921 6.15 -0.28 -32.17
C LEU A 921 4.63 -0.26 -32.25
N GLN A 922 4.04 -1.00 -33.19
CA GLN A 922 2.60 -1.09 -33.37
C GLN A 922 1.92 -1.71 -32.15
N ASP A 923 2.49 -2.80 -31.62
CA ASP A 923 1.95 -3.49 -30.45
C ASP A 923 2.03 -2.62 -29.19
N VAL A 924 3.13 -1.88 -29.00
CA VAL A 924 3.27 -0.97 -27.86
C VAL A 924 2.29 0.21 -27.98
N PHE A 925 2.07 0.77 -29.18
CA PHE A 925 1.04 1.80 -29.37
C PHE A 925 -0.36 1.26 -29.16
N PHE A 926 -0.65 0.03 -29.61
CA PHE A 926 -1.94 -0.62 -29.39
C PHE A 926 -2.26 -0.73 -27.90
N VAL A 927 -1.33 -1.29 -27.12
CA VAL A 927 -1.46 -1.43 -25.66
C VAL A 927 -1.54 -0.06 -24.98
N LEU A 928 -0.71 0.91 -25.39
CA LEU A 928 -0.72 2.26 -24.82
C LEU A 928 -2.06 2.98 -25.00
N THR A 929 -2.73 2.74 -26.13
CA THR A 929 -4.02 3.36 -26.44
C THR A 929 -5.23 2.53 -26.05
N ASP A 930 -5.03 1.42 -25.34
CA ASP A 930 -6.11 0.61 -24.78
C ASP A 930 -6.38 1.02 -23.33
N SER A 931 -7.65 1.24 -22.99
CA SER A 931 -8.06 1.63 -21.64
C SER A 931 -7.79 0.55 -20.60
N ASP A 932 -7.68 -0.71 -21.01
CA ASP A 932 -7.49 -1.85 -20.10
C ASP A 932 -6.01 -2.01 -19.65
N HIS A 933 -5.06 -1.41 -20.38
CA HIS A 933 -3.61 -1.56 -20.13
C HIS A 933 -2.95 -0.29 -19.55
N LYS A 934 -3.73 0.54 -18.84
CA LYS A 934 -3.22 1.77 -18.18
C LYS A 934 -2.11 1.48 -17.16
N ALA A 935 -2.12 0.30 -16.53
CA ALA A 935 -1.14 -0.09 -15.51
C ALA A 935 0.29 -0.19 -16.05
N GLY A 936 0.48 -0.59 -17.32
CA GLY A 936 1.78 -0.70 -17.97
C GLY A 936 2.38 0.61 -18.49
N PHE A 937 1.71 1.76 -18.33
CA PHE A 937 2.10 3.05 -18.93
C PHE A 937 3.57 3.42 -18.73
N LYS A 938 4.12 3.15 -17.54
CA LYS A 938 5.53 3.37 -17.21
C LYS A 938 6.48 2.63 -18.17
N SER A 939 6.31 1.32 -18.28
CA SER A 939 7.17 0.47 -19.10
C SER A 939 6.92 0.69 -20.59
N GLN A 940 5.66 0.95 -20.99
CA GLN A 940 5.29 1.34 -22.36
C GLN A 940 5.99 2.64 -22.78
N ALA A 941 5.94 3.68 -21.94
CA ALA A 941 6.59 4.96 -22.21
C ALA A 941 8.12 4.84 -22.26
N MET A 942 8.72 4.05 -21.38
CA MET A 942 10.16 3.79 -21.36
C MET A 942 10.62 3.05 -22.63
N LEU A 943 9.87 2.03 -23.05
CA LEU A 943 10.12 1.30 -24.29
C LEU A 943 10.00 2.21 -25.52
N LEU A 944 8.91 2.99 -25.64
CA LEU A 944 8.75 3.95 -26.73
C LEU A 944 9.89 4.98 -26.76
N SER A 945 10.17 5.63 -25.63
CA SER A 945 11.25 6.62 -25.54
C SER A 945 12.57 6.05 -26.05
N ARG A 946 12.89 4.80 -25.68
CA ARG A 946 14.10 4.10 -26.11
C ARG A 946 14.11 3.79 -27.60
N MET A 947 12.98 3.32 -28.16
CA MET A 947 12.85 3.07 -29.59
C MET A 947 13.07 4.33 -30.42
N PHE A 948 12.49 5.46 -30.01
CA PHE A 948 12.68 6.75 -30.68
C PHE A 948 14.11 7.28 -30.50
N GLU A 949 14.72 7.10 -29.32
CA GLU A 949 16.11 7.49 -29.05
C GLU A 949 17.09 6.76 -29.98
N PHE A 950 16.90 5.46 -30.23
CA PHE A 950 17.76 4.69 -31.14
C PHE A 950 17.77 5.24 -32.58
N VAL A 951 16.66 5.81 -33.02
CA VAL A 951 16.54 6.44 -34.35
C VAL A 951 17.09 7.85 -34.33
N GLU A 952 16.83 8.63 -33.28
CA GLU A 952 17.30 10.03 -33.17
C GLU A 952 18.83 10.12 -33.04
N THR A 953 19.43 9.25 -32.24
CA THR A 953 20.88 9.22 -32.00
C THR A 953 21.66 8.53 -33.12
N GLY A 954 20.97 7.90 -34.08
CA GLY A 954 21.60 7.12 -35.15
C GLY A 954 22.26 5.82 -34.68
N LYS A 955 21.84 5.27 -33.54
CA LYS A 955 22.28 3.95 -33.06
C LYS A 955 21.89 2.84 -34.06
N ILE A 956 20.74 2.97 -34.72
CA ILE A 956 20.32 2.12 -35.83
C ILE A 956 20.67 2.80 -37.16
N GLN A 957 21.79 2.39 -37.77
CA GLN A 957 22.27 2.99 -39.02
C GLN A 957 21.62 2.40 -40.28
N GLU A 958 21.30 1.12 -40.26
CA GLU A 958 20.65 0.45 -41.39
C GLU A 958 19.15 0.78 -41.47
N PRO A 959 18.52 0.74 -42.65
CA PRO A 959 17.10 1.02 -42.79
C PRO A 959 16.22 0.08 -41.97
N ILE A 960 15.33 0.64 -41.14
CA ILE A 960 14.32 -0.13 -40.37
C ILE A 960 13.14 -0.63 -41.23
N TYR A 961 13.15 -0.29 -42.52
CA TYR A 961 12.06 -0.54 -43.46
C TYR A 961 12.56 -1.38 -44.65
N SER A 962 11.63 -2.06 -45.34
CA SER A 962 11.97 -2.76 -46.58
C SER A 962 12.07 -1.78 -47.77
N PRO A 963 12.88 -2.07 -48.81
CA PRO A 963 13.03 -1.19 -49.97
C PRO A 963 11.72 -0.86 -50.73
N GLU A 964 10.66 -1.62 -50.47
CA GLU A 964 9.33 -1.43 -51.06
C GLU A 964 8.47 -0.40 -50.29
N GLN A 965 8.82 -0.09 -49.04
CA GLN A 965 8.04 0.76 -48.14
C GLN A 965 8.40 2.24 -48.23
N ALA A 966 9.60 2.59 -48.68
CA ALA A 966 10.03 3.97 -48.81
C ALA A 966 11.09 4.16 -49.91
N PRO A 967 11.21 5.35 -50.52
CA PRO A 967 12.24 5.65 -51.51
C PRO A 967 13.66 5.44 -50.97
N ALA A 968 14.56 5.00 -51.84
CA ALA A 968 15.98 4.84 -51.50
C ALA A 968 16.60 6.18 -51.05
N GLY A 969 17.23 6.18 -49.87
CA GLY A 969 17.83 7.38 -49.26
C GLY A 969 16.96 8.08 -48.21
N THR A 970 15.75 7.57 -47.92
CA THR A 970 14.92 8.09 -46.81
C THR A 970 15.58 7.80 -45.46
N SER A 971 15.70 8.79 -44.58
CA SER A 971 16.27 8.53 -43.25
C SER A 971 15.29 7.77 -42.35
N ASN A 972 15.80 6.96 -41.42
CA ASN A 972 14.97 6.24 -40.44
C ASN A 972 14.04 7.19 -39.67
N LYS A 973 14.53 8.40 -39.33
CA LYS A 973 13.75 9.45 -38.66
C LYS A 973 12.56 9.91 -39.50
N GLN A 974 12.79 10.23 -40.78
CA GLN A 974 11.72 10.69 -41.68
C GLN A 974 10.67 9.60 -41.89
N PHE A 975 11.10 8.37 -42.14
CA PHE A 975 10.20 7.24 -42.31
C PHE A 975 9.35 7.00 -41.06
N LEU A 976 9.96 6.98 -39.88
CA LEU A 976 9.26 6.71 -38.63
C LEU A 976 8.25 7.80 -38.28
N GLN A 977 8.57 9.08 -38.54
CA GLN A 977 7.63 10.19 -38.36
C GLN A 977 6.38 10.04 -39.21
N GLU A 978 6.53 9.73 -40.49
CA GLU A 978 5.41 9.52 -41.40
C GLU A 978 4.62 8.27 -41.05
N TYR A 979 5.29 7.18 -40.69
CA TYR A 979 4.66 5.93 -40.31
C TYR A 979 3.78 6.08 -39.07
N VAL A 980 4.29 6.68 -37.98
CA VAL A 980 3.53 6.87 -36.74
C VAL A 980 2.40 7.86 -36.93
N ALA A 981 2.62 8.94 -37.69
CA ALA A 981 1.54 9.88 -38.01
C ALA A 981 0.39 9.19 -38.77
N ASN A 982 0.70 8.34 -39.74
CA ASN A 982 -0.30 7.57 -40.48
C ASN A 982 -1.00 6.52 -39.60
N LEU A 983 -0.26 5.84 -38.73
CA LEU A 983 -0.81 4.87 -37.77
C LEU A 983 -1.87 5.53 -36.88
N LEU A 984 -1.53 6.66 -36.26
CA LEU A 984 -2.43 7.40 -35.36
C LEU A 984 -3.60 8.03 -36.12
N GLN A 985 -3.39 8.52 -37.36
CA GLN A 985 -4.47 9.08 -38.17
C GLN A 985 -5.50 8.03 -38.58
N ASN A 986 -5.06 6.79 -38.80
CA ASN A 986 -5.93 5.66 -39.12
C ASN A 986 -6.70 5.15 -37.90
N ALA A 987 -6.04 5.09 -36.74
CA ALA A 987 -6.66 4.69 -35.48
C ALA A 987 -7.68 5.75 -34.99
N PHE A 988 -7.30 7.03 -35.01
CA PHE A 988 -8.08 8.13 -34.45
C PHE A 988 -8.48 9.15 -35.51
N LYS A 989 -9.50 8.82 -36.30
CA LYS A 989 -10.02 9.69 -37.39
C LYS A 989 -10.56 11.04 -36.91
N ASN A 990 -10.83 11.16 -35.62
CA ASN A 990 -11.31 12.36 -34.94
C ASN A 990 -10.21 13.38 -34.62
N LEU A 991 -8.93 13.00 -34.70
CA LEU A 991 -7.82 13.92 -34.48
C LEU A 991 -7.47 14.69 -35.75
N GLN A 992 -7.10 15.97 -35.58
CA GLN A 992 -6.63 16.79 -36.69
C GLN A 992 -5.19 16.40 -37.05
N GLU A 993 -4.88 16.37 -38.34
CA GLU A 993 -3.53 16.01 -38.84
C GLU A 993 -2.42 16.87 -38.20
N ALA A 994 -2.69 18.16 -37.96
CA ALA A 994 -1.75 19.06 -37.28
C ALA A 994 -1.45 18.64 -35.83
N GLN A 995 -2.45 18.15 -35.10
CA GLN A 995 -2.29 17.66 -33.72
C GLN A 995 -1.42 16.40 -33.69
N ILE A 996 -1.67 15.46 -34.62
CA ILE A 996 -0.89 14.22 -34.72
C ILE A 996 0.57 14.53 -35.08
N LYS A 997 0.80 15.40 -36.06
CA LYS A 997 2.17 15.81 -36.45
C LYS A 997 2.91 16.47 -35.28
N GLN A 998 2.25 17.35 -34.54
CA GLN A 998 2.85 17.99 -33.36
C GLN A 998 3.17 16.97 -32.27
N PHE A 999 2.29 16.00 -32.04
CA PHE A 999 2.53 14.91 -31.09
C PHE A 999 3.76 14.09 -31.47
N VAL A 1000 3.86 13.63 -32.73
CA VAL A 1000 4.99 12.82 -33.21
C VAL A 1000 6.31 13.59 -33.14
N ILE A 1001 6.31 14.89 -33.44
CA ILE A 1001 7.51 15.74 -33.26
C ILE A 1001 7.96 15.75 -31.80
N GLY A 1002 7.01 15.86 -30.86
CA GLY A 1002 7.29 15.81 -29.42
C GLY A 1002 7.91 14.48 -28.97
N LEU A 1003 7.54 13.34 -29.58
CA LEU A 1003 8.15 12.04 -29.27
C LEU A 1003 9.66 12.02 -29.52
N PHE A 1004 10.15 12.66 -30.59
CA PHE A 1004 11.58 12.79 -30.84
C PHE A 1004 12.25 13.86 -29.97
N ALA A 1005 11.55 14.97 -29.69
CA ALA A 1005 12.13 16.09 -28.95
C ALA A 1005 12.38 15.78 -27.46
N TYR A 1006 11.59 14.87 -26.88
CA TYR A 1006 11.61 14.57 -25.45
C TYR A 1006 12.29 13.25 -25.08
N THR A 1007 12.91 12.52 -26.03
CA THR A 1007 13.59 11.24 -25.75
C THR A 1007 14.68 11.33 -24.67
N ASN A 1008 15.29 12.51 -24.49
CA ASN A 1008 16.34 12.75 -23.50
C ASN A 1008 15.80 13.06 -22.09
N ASP A 1009 14.49 13.24 -21.93
CA ASP A 1009 13.83 13.59 -20.66
C ASP A 1009 12.55 12.76 -20.52
N LEU A 1010 12.68 11.60 -19.87
CA LEU A 1010 11.60 10.63 -19.72
C LEU A 1010 10.37 11.23 -19.02
N ASN A 1011 10.53 12.20 -18.12
CA ASN A 1011 9.40 12.84 -17.43
C ASN A 1011 8.60 13.73 -18.38
N LYS A 1012 9.28 14.51 -19.23
CA LYS A 1012 8.60 15.27 -20.29
C LYS A 1012 7.97 14.35 -21.33
N PHE A 1013 8.65 13.27 -21.71
CA PHE A 1013 8.13 12.28 -22.65
C PHE A 1013 6.83 11.63 -22.13
N LYS A 1014 6.82 11.17 -20.87
CA LYS A 1014 5.62 10.64 -20.19
C LYS A 1014 4.50 11.67 -20.11
N THR A 1015 4.79 12.90 -19.72
CA THR A 1015 3.78 13.97 -19.64
C THR A 1015 3.16 14.22 -21.02
N HIS A 1016 3.98 14.28 -22.07
CA HIS A 1016 3.52 14.45 -23.45
C HIS A 1016 2.66 13.29 -23.94
N LEU A 1017 3.03 12.04 -23.62
CA LEU A 1017 2.20 10.86 -23.88
C LEU A 1017 0.87 10.92 -23.12
N ARG A 1018 0.90 11.28 -21.83
CA ARG A 1018 -0.27 11.37 -20.96
C ARG A 1018 -1.27 12.41 -21.46
N ASP A 1019 -0.79 13.61 -21.80
CA ASP A 1019 -1.62 14.68 -22.36
C ASP A 1019 -2.26 14.25 -23.68
N PHE A 1020 -1.54 13.48 -24.51
CA PHE A 1020 -2.10 12.90 -25.72
C PHE A 1020 -3.20 11.88 -25.40
N LEU A 1021 -2.97 10.94 -24.49
CA LEU A 1021 -3.97 9.94 -24.07
C LEU A 1021 -5.22 10.60 -23.49
N ILE A 1022 -5.09 11.56 -22.58
CA ILE A 1022 -6.24 12.32 -22.02
C ILE A 1022 -7.01 13.06 -23.11
N SER A 1023 -6.35 13.48 -24.20
CA SER A 1023 -7.00 14.09 -25.35
C SER A 1023 -7.78 13.08 -26.21
N LEU A 1024 -7.46 11.79 -26.13
CA LEU A 1024 -8.23 10.69 -26.71
C LEU A 1024 -9.47 10.45 -25.84
N LYS A 1025 -10.65 10.51 -26.47
CA LYS A 1025 -11.96 10.47 -25.79
C LYS A 1025 -12.22 9.20 -24.95
N GLU A 1026 -11.42 8.16 -25.09
CA GLU A 1026 -11.55 6.88 -24.38
C GLU A 1026 -10.82 6.85 -23.02
N PHE A 1027 -9.96 7.83 -22.73
CA PHE A 1027 -9.19 7.94 -21.47
C PHE A 1027 -9.67 9.10 -20.57
N SER A 1028 -10.86 9.68 -20.82
CA SER A 1028 -11.36 10.78 -20.00
C SER A 1028 -11.83 10.36 -18.60
N ASP A 1029 -12.04 9.07 -18.36
CA ASP A 1029 -12.44 8.52 -17.06
C ASP A 1029 -11.29 7.73 -16.40
N ASP A 1030 -11.01 8.10 -15.15
CA ASP A 1030 -10.03 7.53 -14.21
C ASP A 1030 -8.59 7.34 -14.75
N ASN A 1031 -7.75 8.35 -14.51
CA ASN A 1031 -6.37 8.44 -15.00
C ASN A 1031 -5.30 8.17 -13.94
N ALA A 1032 -5.69 7.71 -12.74
CA ALA A 1032 -4.78 7.54 -11.62
C ALA A 1032 -3.57 6.64 -11.98
N ASP A 1033 -3.80 5.56 -12.73
CA ASP A 1033 -2.76 4.60 -13.12
C ASP A 1033 -1.64 5.21 -13.97
N LEU A 1034 -1.91 6.30 -14.72
CA LEU A 1034 -0.88 7.02 -15.51
C LEU A 1034 0.16 7.73 -14.63
N TYR A 1035 -0.13 7.94 -13.35
CA TYR A 1035 0.74 8.56 -12.34
C TYR A 1035 1.36 7.56 -11.37
N ALA A 1036 1.22 6.25 -11.62
CA ALA A 1036 1.70 5.21 -10.71
C ALA A 1036 3.21 5.36 -10.37
N GLU A 1037 4.06 5.67 -11.35
CA GLU A 1037 5.50 5.84 -11.12
C GLU A 1037 5.84 7.06 -10.26
N GLU A 1038 5.18 8.19 -10.50
CA GLU A 1038 5.39 9.41 -9.70
C GLU A 1038 5.00 9.15 -8.25
N ARG A 1039 3.92 8.39 -8.03
CA ARG A 1039 3.48 7.92 -6.71
C ARG A 1039 4.49 6.93 -6.11
N GLU A 1040 4.95 5.92 -6.86
CA GLU A 1040 5.96 4.96 -6.40
C GLU A 1040 7.29 5.63 -6.02
N GLN A 1041 7.74 6.60 -6.81
CA GLN A 1041 8.98 7.33 -6.55
C GLN A 1041 8.83 8.21 -5.31
N ALA A 1042 7.73 8.96 -5.20
CA ALA A 1042 7.44 9.76 -4.01
C ALA A 1042 7.35 8.89 -2.74
N VAL A 1043 6.74 7.70 -2.84
CA VAL A 1043 6.69 6.73 -1.74
C VAL A 1043 8.08 6.21 -1.40
N ARG A 1044 8.92 5.85 -2.38
CA ARG A 1044 10.29 5.39 -2.14
C ARG A 1044 11.17 6.46 -1.50
N ASP A 1045 11.08 7.69 -2.00
CA ASP A 1045 11.85 8.83 -1.46
C ASP A 1045 11.36 9.18 -0.04
N ALA A 1046 10.05 9.13 0.20
CA ALA A 1046 9.46 9.30 1.54
C ALA A 1046 9.93 8.20 2.50
N GLN A 1047 9.90 6.93 2.08
CA GLN A 1047 10.37 5.79 2.90
C GLN A 1047 11.87 5.88 3.20
N ALA A 1048 12.70 6.32 2.24
CA ALA A 1048 14.12 6.51 2.44
C ALA A 1048 14.42 7.66 3.41
N ALA A 1049 13.70 8.78 3.28
CA ALA A 1049 13.80 9.92 4.19
C ALA A 1049 13.32 9.55 5.61
N GLU A 1050 12.21 8.82 5.73
CA GLU A 1050 11.67 8.31 6.98
C GLU A 1050 12.65 7.35 7.66
N ARG A 1051 13.24 6.39 6.92
CA ARG A 1051 14.26 5.48 7.45
C ARG A 1051 15.49 6.25 7.94
N SER A 1052 15.96 7.24 7.18
CA SER A 1052 17.09 8.09 7.59
C SER A 1052 16.78 8.90 8.85
N ARG A 1053 15.56 9.42 9.01
CA ARG A 1053 15.09 10.07 10.24
C ARG A 1053 15.05 9.08 11.40
N ALA A 1054 14.46 7.91 11.19
CA ALA A 1054 14.31 6.87 12.21
C ALA A 1054 15.67 6.35 12.74
N MET A 1055 16.69 6.24 11.88
CA MET A 1055 18.05 5.87 12.29
C MET A 1055 18.68 6.85 13.28
N LYS A 1056 18.28 8.13 13.28
CA LYS A 1056 18.87 9.17 14.16
C LYS A 1056 18.32 9.13 15.59
N VAL A 1057 17.25 8.38 15.84
CA VAL A 1057 16.54 8.36 17.12
C VAL A 1057 16.37 6.92 17.58
N GLY A 1058 17.02 6.55 18.68
CA GLY A 1058 16.92 5.19 19.22
C GLY A 1058 15.48 4.82 19.54
N GLY A 1059 15.08 3.63 19.10
CA GLY A 1059 13.76 3.05 19.33
C GLY A 1059 12.70 3.31 18.26
N LEU A 1060 12.95 4.18 17.27
CA LEU A 1060 12.04 4.30 16.11
C LEU A 1060 12.15 3.09 15.17
N LEU A 1061 13.37 2.64 14.88
CA LEU A 1061 13.58 1.36 14.21
C LEU A 1061 13.40 0.21 15.19
N LYS A 1062 12.66 -0.83 14.80
CA LYS A 1062 12.65 -2.09 15.58
C LYS A 1062 14.06 -2.67 15.55
N PRO A 1063 14.49 -3.40 16.59
CA PRO A 1063 15.75 -4.12 16.52
C PRO A 1063 15.83 -5.07 15.31
N SER A 1064 14.71 -5.64 14.86
CA SER A 1064 14.65 -6.46 13.63
C SER A 1064 14.95 -5.68 12.33
N GLU A 1065 14.76 -4.36 12.31
CA GLU A 1065 14.95 -3.48 11.15
C GLU A 1065 16.36 -2.85 11.10
N MET A 1066 17.14 -3.02 12.18
CA MET A 1066 18.54 -2.61 12.24
C MET A 1066 19.43 -3.68 11.60
N ASP A 1067 20.34 -3.26 10.73
CA ASP A 1067 21.34 -4.15 10.12
C ASP A 1067 22.29 -4.69 11.20
N GLN A 1068 22.78 -5.93 11.04
CA GLN A 1068 23.62 -6.56 12.07
C GLN A 1068 24.97 -5.83 12.30
N GLU A 1069 25.41 -5.03 11.33
CA GLU A 1069 26.59 -4.17 11.45
C GLU A 1069 26.30 -2.86 12.22
N ASP A 1070 25.05 -2.41 12.26
CA ASP A 1070 24.62 -1.21 13.00
C ASP A 1070 24.37 -1.47 14.50
N GLU A 1071 24.41 -2.75 14.93
CA GLU A 1071 24.27 -3.18 16.34
C GLU A 1071 25.62 -3.34 17.07
N LEU A 1072 26.76 -3.11 16.39
CA LEU A 1072 28.13 -3.13 16.94
C LEU A 1072 28.62 -1.71 17.21
#